data_AF-A0A5S3YXK3-F1
#
_entry.id   AF-A0A5S3YXK3-F1
#
_cell.length_a   1.000
_cell.length_b   1.000
_cell.length_c   1.000
_cell.angle_alpha   90.00
_cell.angle_beta   90.00
_cell.angle_gamma   90.00
#
_symmetry.space_group_name_H-M   'P 1'
#
loop_
_entity.id
_entity.type
_entity.pdbx_description
1 polymer ?
#
loop_
_entity_poly.entity_id
_entity_poly.type
_entity_poly.pdbx_seq_one_letter_code
_entity_poly.pdbx_strand_id
1 'polypeptide(L)'
;MKSILAFLGNRNWMLWALLLGVATGLIFGERVAFLQPIGTGFVKLMQITIFPYIVVSLIVGLGKFNPEQVKSILVKAATVMVTLWIVGLAAIWCFTLTLPKHDAGTFFSPALISPATSIDFVAQYIPDNPFASLAEGNVPAIVIFCIALGMSLIANKRKSQVLDFLEVVGQGLTVISKKIIAIFPIGIFAMTASTAGTLSVEQLHNLQVYWVLVLCLGLYLMLVLLPMLVAAATPIKYRDLIYVMRNAWITAFSTGNVFIVLPVITEGIKAHMRKIGRNDEQSDHIAEVLVPIAYTFPSLGKLTTLIFVMFAAWLTGNPVSFSDIPNVTLSAMLSYFANVHIAIPFLLDSLRIPADSYQLYLSMSVLSAKVVSPTTVVYIFAFVLLSIFYCRKQLHFKRLRSAYYVILPCALLPAFMVASFTLNSHLASGSKAANDVIDNMVVSDQVPGHVLSHVPQAYQSGELSLTNIDVIKKRNLLRVGYVVDNVPFSYFNQKDELVGFDISLAHKLAHDLNVEVEFIPFQKHQLNEYLNKGYFDIAMSGLEINVADLTKVRFSQKVLELQLAILAKDYELSRFKTVELIRGVDTLNFAHMEYAPLLKRVHERNARIHFKQLSNLQDYFKSPEQFDGLVISAEAGFAWSMFYPEFGVVVPEGGMPKYPIGFAVAKRNLDLLSYVDAWLAIQQTNGSIEDAYNYWILGLGTQQKETRWSVLDDVIQQSSK
;
A
#
# COMPACT_ATOMS: atom_id res chain seq x y z
N MET A 1 43.54 -4.33 -17.02
CA MET A 1 42.44 -4.99 -16.27
C MET A 1 42.78 -5.29 -14.81
N LYS A 2 43.87 -6.00 -14.47
CA LYS A 2 44.25 -6.30 -13.05
C LYS A 2 44.50 -5.07 -12.17
N SER A 3 45.12 -4.01 -12.70
CA SER A 3 45.34 -2.74 -11.99
C SER A 3 44.03 -2.00 -11.66
N ILE A 4 43.08 -1.97 -12.60
CA ILE A 4 41.75 -1.35 -12.41
C ILE A 4 40.92 -2.12 -11.38
N LEU A 5 40.97 -3.46 -11.41
CA LEU A 5 40.29 -4.32 -10.41
C LEU A 5 40.90 -4.19 -9.01
N ALA A 6 42.24 -4.03 -8.91
CA ALA A 6 42.91 -3.76 -7.64
C ALA A 6 42.59 -2.34 -7.12
N PHE A 7 42.50 -1.36 -8.02
CA PHE A 7 42.12 0.02 -7.74
C PHE A 7 40.68 0.12 -7.21
N LEU A 8 39.73 -0.60 -7.82
CA LEU A 8 38.32 -0.68 -7.41
C LEU A 8 38.07 -1.54 -6.16
N GLY A 9 39.01 -2.42 -5.78
CA GLY A 9 38.91 -3.28 -4.60
C GLY A 9 39.07 -2.55 -3.26
N ASN A 10 39.38 -1.26 -3.27
CA ASN A 10 39.55 -0.48 -2.05
C ASN A 10 38.20 -0.27 -1.35
N ARG A 11 38.11 -0.59 -0.06
CA ARG A 11 36.84 -0.69 0.71
C ARG A 11 36.01 0.60 0.80
N ASN A 12 36.58 1.73 0.40
CA ASN A 12 35.92 3.03 0.36
C ASN A 12 35.22 3.32 -0.98
N TRP A 13 35.54 2.61 -2.06
CA TRP A 13 34.96 2.87 -3.39
C TRP A 13 33.46 2.65 -3.47
N MET A 14 32.93 1.73 -2.67
CA MET A 14 31.49 1.48 -2.63
C MET A 14 30.72 2.71 -2.12
N LEU A 15 31.30 3.44 -1.14
CA LEU A 15 30.72 4.71 -0.67
C LEU A 15 30.82 5.80 -1.74
N TRP A 16 31.97 5.90 -2.41
CA TRP A 16 32.14 6.87 -3.50
C TRP A 16 31.21 6.60 -4.67
N ALA A 17 31.06 5.34 -5.07
CA ALA A 17 30.12 4.93 -6.12
C ALA A 17 28.67 5.27 -5.76
N LEU A 18 28.30 5.10 -4.49
CA LEU A 18 26.99 5.49 -3.99
C LEU A 18 26.79 7.01 -4.09
N LEU A 19 27.72 7.80 -3.54
CA LEU A 19 27.64 9.27 -3.56
C LEU A 19 27.62 9.84 -4.99
N LEU A 20 28.50 9.33 -5.86
CA LEU A 20 28.54 9.71 -7.27
C LEU A 20 27.27 9.28 -8.00
N GLY A 21 26.72 8.11 -7.67
CA GLY A 21 25.46 7.64 -8.23
C GLY A 21 24.31 8.59 -7.89
N VAL A 22 24.12 8.92 -6.61
CA VAL A 22 23.09 9.89 -6.17
C VAL A 22 23.26 11.23 -6.88
N ALA A 23 24.47 11.79 -6.89
CA ALA A 23 24.75 13.07 -7.54
C ALA A 23 24.42 13.02 -9.03
N THR A 24 24.82 11.95 -9.73
CA THR A 24 24.55 11.76 -11.16
C THR A 24 23.06 11.65 -11.44
N GLY A 25 22.31 10.92 -10.60
CA GLY A 25 20.85 10.81 -10.73
C GLY A 25 20.13 12.14 -10.56
N LEU A 26 20.50 12.92 -9.54
CA LEU A 26 19.89 14.23 -9.27
C LEU A 26 20.23 15.27 -10.35
N ILE A 27 21.46 15.23 -10.89
CA ILE A 27 21.90 16.18 -11.91
C ILE A 27 21.24 15.90 -13.27
N PHE A 28 21.23 14.64 -13.71
CA PHE A 28 20.84 14.27 -15.07
C PHE A 28 19.41 13.74 -15.20
N GLY A 29 18.72 13.47 -14.09
CA GLY A 29 17.32 13.03 -14.07
C GLY A 29 17.07 11.80 -14.93
N GLU A 30 16.07 11.85 -15.80
CA GLU A 30 15.66 10.72 -16.63
C GLU A 30 16.74 10.29 -17.66
N ARG A 31 17.69 11.16 -17.97
CA ARG A 31 18.78 10.87 -18.93
C ARG A 31 19.71 9.74 -18.46
N VAL A 32 19.71 9.39 -17.18
CA VAL A 32 20.50 8.26 -16.65
C VAL A 32 19.73 6.93 -16.59
N ALA A 33 18.51 6.88 -17.13
CA ALA A 33 17.72 5.65 -17.20
C ALA A 33 18.43 4.52 -17.97
N PHE A 34 19.31 4.84 -18.94
CA PHE A 34 20.11 3.84 -19.67
C PHE A 34 21.06 3.02 -18.77
N LEU A 35 21.32 3.46 -17.53
CA LEU A 35 22.10 2.71 -16.54
C LEU A 35 21.28 1.60 -15.86
N GLN A 36 19.95 1.61 -15.96
CA GLN A 36 19.08 0.64 -15.31
C GLN A 36 19.37 -0.81 -15.74
N PRO A 37 19.56 -1.16 -17.03
CA PRO A 37 19.92 -2.51 -17.44
C PRO A 37 21.23 -3.01 -16.81
N ILE A 38 22.21 -2.11 -16.62
CA ILE A 38 23.48 -2.43 -15.96
C ILE A 38 23.24 -2.77 -14.50
N GLY A 39 22.42 -1.97 -13.80
CA GLY A 39 22.01 -2.23 -12.42
C GLY A 39 21.26 -3.56 -12.26
N THR A 40 20.27 -3.83 -13.13
CA THR A 40 19.50 -5.08 -13.14
C THR A 40 20.38 -6.28 -13.46
N GLY A 41 21.29 -6.17 -14.44
CA GLY A 41 22.24 -7.22 -14.77
C GLY A 41 23.17 -7.56 -13.60
N PHE A 42 23.64 -6.53 -12.88
CA PHE A 42 24.42 -6.72 -11.66
C PHE A 42 23.66 -7.49 -10.56
N VAL A 43 22.39 -7.15 -10.32
CA VAL A 43 21.53 -7.88 -9.37
C VAL A 43 21.36 -9.34 -9.79
N LYS A 44 21.08 -9.60 -11.06
CA LYS A 44 20.93 -10.97 -11.58
C LYS A 44 22.21 -11.78 -11.42
N LEU A 45 23.38 -11.21 -11.71
CA LEU A 45 24.67 -11.86 -11.50
C LEU A 45 24.89 -12.26 -10.05
N MET A 46 24.48 -11.41 -9.11
CA MET A 46 24.53 -11.73 -7.68
C MET A 46 23.59 -12.88 -7.32
N GLN A 47 22.38 -12.91 -7.89
CA GLN A 47 21.38 -13.94 -7.58
C GLN A 47 21.78 -15.36 -7.96
N ILE A 48 22.66 -15.54 -8.95
CA ILE A 48 23.14 -16.86 -9.42
C ILE A 48 23.77 -17.67 -8.28
N THR A 49 24.53 -17.05 -7.38
CA THR A 49 25.22 -17.78 -6.32
C THR A 49 24.37 -18.00 -5.08
N ILE A 50 23.28 -17.25 -4.89
CA ILE A 50 22.59 -17.18 -3.59
C ILE A 50 21.76 -18.42 -3.31
N PHE A 51 20.88 -18.83 -4.23
CA PHE A 51 20.05 -20.02 -4.01
C PHE A 51 20.90 -21.29 -3.83
N PRO A 52 21.89 -21.58 -4.69
CA PRO A 52 22.80 -22.70 -4.46
C PRO A 52 23.53 -22.58 -3.12
N TYR A 53 23.95 -21.37 -2.73
CA TYR A 53 24.65 -21.14 -1.47
C TYR A 53 23.76 -21.40 -0.25
N ILE A 54 22.50 -20.96 -0.25
CA ILE A 54 21.55 -21.21 0.85
C ILE A 54 21.31 -22.71 1.02
N VAL A 55 21.05 -23.42 -0.08
CA VAL A 55 20.82 -24.86 -0.07
C VAL A 55 22.05 -25.58 0.51
N VAL A 56 23.23 -25.29 -0.03
CA VAL A 56 24.49 -25.91 0.43
C VAL A 56 24.79 -25.56 1.89
N SER A 57 24.73 -24.28 2.26
CA SER A 57 25.10 -23.83 3.61
C SER A 57 24.17 -24.37 4.70
N LEU A 58 22.86 -24.47 4.44
CA LEU A 58 21.91 -25.04 5.40
C LEU A 58 22.07 -26.55 5.54
N ILE A 59 22.19 -27.30 4.44
CA ILE A 59 22.37 -28.75 4.48
C ILE A 59 23.69 -29.11 5.16
N VAL A 60 24.80 -28.47 4.77
CA VAL A 60 26.12 -28.69 5.36
C VAL A 60 26.14 -28.26 6.82
N GLY A 61 25.66 -27.05 7.10
CA GLY A 61 25.69 -26.47 8.43
C GLY A 61 24.88 -27.28 9.44
N LEU A 62 23.72 -27.83 9.08
CA LEU A 62 22.92 -28.68 9.97
C LEU A 62 23.44 -30.13 10.04
N GLY A 63 23.88 -30.70 8.92
CA GLY A 63 24.32 -32.11 8.84
C GLY A 63 25.61 -32.41 9.62
N LYS A 64 26.47 -31.40 9.82
CA LYS A 64 27.72 -31.52 10.60
C LYS A 64 27.49 -31.64 12.11
N PHE A 65 26.37 -31.14 12.64
CA PHE A 65 26.08 -31.17 14.08
C PHE A 65 25.46 -32.50 14.55
N ASN A 66 25.53 -32.73 15.87
CA ASN A 66 24.76 -33.80 16.52
C ASN A 66 23.31 -33.35 16.80
N PRO A 67 22.33 -34.28 16.90
CA PRO A 67 20.92 -33.91 17.09
C PRO A 67 20.67 -33.02 18.32
N GLU A 68 21.34 -33.33 19.44
CA GLU A 68 21.23 -32.53 20.67
C GLU A 68 21.83 -31.13 20.53
N GLN A 69 22.93 -31.00 19.78
CA GLN A 69 23.57 -29.72 19.51
C GLN A 69 22.70 -28.85 18.60
N VAL A 70 22.12 -29.40 17.54
CA VAL A 70 21.18 -28.69 16.66
C VAL A 70 19.98 -28.17 17.46
N LYS A 71 19.36 -29.04 18.27
CA LYS A 71 18.24 -28.64 19.13
C LYS A 71 18.64 -27.49 20.06
N SER A 72 19.80 -27.59 20.73
CA SER A 72 20.29 -26.53 21.59
C SER A 72 20.55 -25.22 20.83
N ILE A 73 21.13 -25.27 19.64
CA ILE A 73 21.44 -24.07 18.84
C ILE A 73 20.14 -23.41 18.38
N LEU A 74 19.20 -24.17 17.83
CA LEU A 74 17.92 -23.66 17.33
C LEU A 74 17.06 -23.08 18.44
N VAL A 75 16.94 -23.73 19.60
CA VAL A 75 16.17 -23.18 20.74
C VAL A 75 16.79 -21.89 21.23
N LYS A 76 18.13 -21.83 21.38
CA LYS A 76 18.82 -20.61 21.79
C LYS A 76 18.66 -19.49 20.76
N ALA A 77 18.80 -19.79 19.48
CA ALA A 77 18.55 -18.84 18.40
C ALA A 77 17.10 -18.34 18.44
N ALA A 78 16.11 -19.22 18.58
CA ALA A 78 14.70 -18.85 18.69
C ALA A 78 14.45 -17.89 19.87
N THR A 79 15.06 -18.13 21.04
CA THR A 79 14.93 -17.20 22.17
C THR A 79 15.54 -15.82 21.89
N VAL A 80 16.68 -15.76 21.19
CA VAL A 80 17.30 -14.49 20.75
C VAL A 80 16.39 -13.78 19.75
N MET A 81 15.83 -14.50 18.78
CA MET A 81 14.92 -13.95 17.77
C MET A 81 13.66 -13.36 18.41
N VAL A 82 12.98 -14.10 19.28
CA VAL A 82 11.79 -13.63 20.00
C VAL A 82 12.10 -12.40 20.86
N THR A 83 13.27 -12.39 21.53
CA THR A 83 13.70 -11.22 22.30
C THR A 83 13.90 -9.98 21.41
N LEU A 84 14.57 -10.14 20.27
CA LEU A 84 14.77 -9.06 19.31
C LEU A 84 13.43 -8.58 18.73
N TRP A 85 12.49 -9.48 18.44
CA TRP A 85 11.15 -9.13 17.98
C TRP A 85 10.39 -8.32 19.02
N ILE A 86 10.35 -8.75 20.28
CA ILE A 86 9.64 -8.02 21.34
C ILE A 86 10.17 -6.59 21.46
N VAL A 87 11.50 -6.43 21.53
CA VAL A 87 12.12 -5.10 21.70
C VAL A 87 11.94 -4.23 20.45
N GLY A 88 12.08 -4.80 19.25
CA GLY A 88 11.95 -4.05 18.01
C GLY A 88 10.50 -3.72 17.65
N LEU A 89 9.54 -4.61 17.92
CA LEU A 89 8.11 -4.34 17.76
C LEU A 89 7.64 -3.27 18.75
N ALA A 90 8.12 -3.30 20.00
CA ALA A 90 7.85 -2.22 20.95
C ALA A 90 8.31 -0.85 20.41
N ALA A 91 9.50 -0.79 19.77
CA ALA A 91 9.95 0.42 19.11
C ALA A 91 9.06 0.82 17.92
N ILE A 92 8.66 -0.14 17.07
CA ILE A 92 7.74 0.09 15.95
C ILE A 92 6.40 0.66 16.47
N TRP A 93 5.83 0.09 17.52
CA TRP A 93 4.58 0.55 18.15
C TRP A 93 4.72 1.94 18.79
N CYS A 94 5.88 2.28 19.34
CA CYS A 94 6.11 3.64 19.82
C CYS A 94 6.10 4.65 18.65
N PHE A 95 6.67 4.29 17.50
CA PHE A 95 6.72 5.17 16.34
C PHE A 95 5.36 5.38 15.66
N THR A 96 4.40 4.45 15.78
CA THR A 96 3.04 4.69 15.28
C THR A 96 2.35 5.86 15.98
N LEU A 97 2.72 6.15 17.23
CA LEU A 97 2.23 7.30 18.00
C LEU A 97 2.78 8.64 17.52
N THR A 98 3.75 8.65 16.60
CA THR A 98 4.35 9.88 16.05
C THR A 98 3.62 10.43 14.82
N LEU A 99 2.56 9.75 14.39
CA LEU A 99 1.66 10.25 13.36
C LEU A 99 0.84 11.43 13.92
N PRO A 100 0.84 12.61 13.26
CA PRO A 100 0.05 13.74 13.70
C PRO A 100 -1.45 13.47 13.50
N LYS A 101 -2.33 14.23 14.17
CA LYS A 101 -3.75 14.19 13.82
C LYS A 101 -3.94 14.73 12.40
N HIS A 102 -4.75 14.08 11.60
CA HIS A 102 -5.04 14.46 10.22
C HIS A 102 -6.53 14.28 9.97
N ASP A 103 -7.14 15.30 9.39
CA ASP A 103 -8.52 15.28 8.92
C ASP A 103 -8.47 14.67 7.50
N ALA A 104 -8.81 13.40 7.38
CA ALA A 104 -8.65 12.66 6.14
C ALA A 104 -9.98 12.57 5.39
N GLY A 105 -10.07 13.20 4.22
CA GLY A 105 -11.04 12.86 3.18
C GLY A 105 -10.33 12.09 2.08
N THR A 106 -10.65 10.81 1.87
CA THR A 106 -10.09 9.99 0.77
C THR A 106 -11.16 9.52 -0.20
N PHE A 107 -10.81 9.40 -1.48
CA PHE A 107 -11.70 8.86 -2.53
C PHE A 107 -12.15 7.45 -2.18
N PHE A 108 -13.34 7.10 -2.68
CA PHE A 108 -13.83 5.74 -2.57
C PHE A 108 -12.84 4.78 -3.24
N SER A 109 -12.62 3.62 -2.64
CA SER A 109 -11.87 2.53 -3.28
C SER A 109 -12.67 1.23 -3.18
N PRO A 110 -12.78 0.44 -4.25
CA PRO A 110 -13.48 -0.85 -4.25
C PRO A 110 -12.94 -1.86 -3.23
N ALA A 111 -11.69 -1.71 -2.77
CA ALA A 111 -11.11 -2.54 -1.73
C ALA A 111 -11.74 -2.29 -0.33
N LEU A 112 -12.35 -1.13 -0.09
CA LEU A 112 -13.06 -0.82 1.17
C LEU A 112 -14.29 -1.72 1.38
N ILE A 113 -14.78 -2.35 0.31
CA ILE A 113 -16.02 -3.15 0.27
C ILE A 113 -15.80 -4.59 -0.22
N SER A 114 -14.57 -4.95 -0.57
CA SER A 114 -14.24 -6.29 -1.04
C SER A 114 -14.06 -7.25 0.14
N PRO A 115 -14.53 -8.52 0.05
CA PRO A 115 -14.30 -9.50 1.10
C PRO A 115 -12.80 -9.81 1.22
N ALA A 116 -12.31 -9.89 2.45
CA ALA A 116 -10.90 -10.16 2.71
C ALA A 116 -10.45 -11.50 2.09
N THR A 117 -9.36 -11.47 1.34
CA THR A 117 -8.77 -12.64 0.69
C THR A 117 -7.98 -13.44 1.73
N SER A 118 -8.39 -14.68 1.99
CA SER A 118 -7.68 -15.57 2.91
C SER A 118 -6.36 -16.04 2.29
N ILE A 119 -5.23 -15.84 2.97
CA ILE A 119 -3.95 -16.47 2.60
C ILE A 119 -3.98 -17.95 2.97
N ASP A 120 -3.70 -18.83 2.01
CA ASP A 120 -3.35 -20.21 2.29
C ASP A 120 -1.87 -20.29 2.74
N PHE A 121 -1.68 -20.20 4.05
CA PHE A 121 -0.36 -20.32 4.66
C PHE A 121 0.28 -21.69 4.45
N VAL A 122 -0.51 -22.75 4.29
CA VAL A 122 0.03 -24.11 4.13
C VAL A 122 0.73 -24.22 2.79
N ALA A 123 0.09 -23.76 1.71
CA ALA A 123 0.67 -23.74 0.37
C ALA A 123 1.94 -22.87 0.29
N GLN A 124 2.01 -21.77 1.06
CA GLN A 124 3.18 -20.89 1.05
C GLN A 124 4.40 -21.48 1.78
N TYR A 125 4.18 -22.30 2.81
CA TYR A 125 5.28 -22.83 3.65
C TYR A 125 5.70 -24.25 3.31
N ILE A 126 4.77 -25.12 2.93
CA ILE A 126 5.06 -26.53 2.71
C ILE A 126 5.08 -26.78 1.20
N PRO A 127 6.26 -26.92 0.58
CA PRO A 127 6.33 -27.19 -0.84
C PRO A 127 5.91 -28.64 -1.12
N ASP A 128 5.07 -28.82 -2.14
CA ASP A 128 4.86 -30.10 -2.81
C ASP A 128 6.10 -30.48 -3.66
N ASN A 129 6.80 -29.48 -4.21
CA ASN A 129 8.01 -29.65 -5.00
C ASN A 129 9.11 -28.62 -4.63
N PRO A 130 10.21 -29.06 -3.95
CA PRO A 130 11.29 -28.15 -3.56
C PRO A 130 12.09 -27.60 -4.75
N PHE A 131 12.09 -28.28 -5.90
CA PHE A 131 12.76 -27.79 -7.11
C PHE A 131 11.96 -26.68 -7.79
N ALA A 132 10.62 -26.79 -7.80
CA ALA A 132 9.75 -25.71 -8.24
C ALA A 132 9.92 -24.48 -7.33
N SER A 133 9.95 -24.69 -6.00
CA SER A 133 10.22 -23.61 -5.05
C SER A 133 11.57 -22.93 -5.26
N LEU A 134 12.62 -23.70 -5.63
CA LEU A 134 13.93 -23.16 -6.01
C LEU A 134 13.87 -22.33 -7.30
N ALA A 135 13.08 -22.75 -8.29
CA ALA A 135 12.93 -22.04 -9.56
C ALA A 135 12.09 -20.76 -9.41
N GLU A 136 11.05 -20.80 -8.58
CA GLU A 136 10.13 -19.69 -8.30
C GLU A 136 10.68 -18.71 -7.25
N GLY A 137 11.71 -19.12 -6.51
CA GLY A 137 12.36 -18.28 -5.49
C GLY A 137 11.60 -18.21 -4.16
N ASN A 138 10.81 -19.23 -3.82
CA ASN A 138 10.14 -19.34 -2.52
C ASN A 138 11.16 -19.75 -1.43
N VAL A 139 11.88 -18.77 -0.90
CA VAL A 139 12.93 -18.97 0.12
C VAL A 139 12.43 -19.69 1.38
N PRO A 140 11.26 -19.33 1.96
CA PRO A 140 10.68 -20.07 3.10
C PRO A 140 10.56 -21.58 2.87
N ALA A 141 9.94 -21.98 1.77
CA ALA A 141 9.76 -23.38 1.41
C ALA A 141 11.10 -24.12 1.24
N ILE A 142 12.07 -23.46 0.56
CA ILE A 142 13.42 -23.98 0.37
C ILE A 142 14.12 -24.23 1.71
N VAL A 143 14.02 -23.29 2.67
CA VAL A 143 14.66 -23.41 3.97
C VAL A 143 14.06 -24.56 4.79
N ILE A 144 12.74 -24.74 4.79
CA ILE A 144 12.09 -25.87 5.47
C ILE A 144 12.59 -27.20 4.89
N PHE A 145 12.65 -27.33 3.57
CA PHE A 145 13.21 -28.50 2.90
C PHE A 145 14.68 -28.75 3.29
N CYS A 146 15.53 -27.71 3.28
CA CYS A 146 16.94 -27.82 3.64
C CYS A 146 17.15 -28.20 5.11
N ILE A 147 16.30 -27.71 6.02
CA ILE A 147 16.33 -28.09 7.43
C ILE A 147 15.97 -29.56 7.59
N ALA A 148 14.90 -30.04 6.94
CA ALA A 148 14.49 -31.43 6.99
C ALA A 148 15.57 -32.38 6.44
N LEU A 149 16.15 -32.04 5.30
CA LEU A 149 17.22 -32.81 4.67
C LEU A 149 18.52 -32.77 5.51
N GLY A 150 18.91 -31.59 6.01
CA GLY A 150 20.08 -31.44 6.88
C GLY A 150 19.96 -32.28 8.16
N MET A 151 18.79 -32.29 8.80
CA MET A 151 18.52 -33.10 9.99
C MET A 151 18.50 -34.60 9.69
N SER A 152 17.91 -35.03 8.57
CA SER A 152 17.85 -36.46 8.21
C SER A 152 19.25 -37.03 7.95
N LEU A 153 20.16 -36.23 7.39
CA LEU A 153 21.56 -36.62 7.18
C LEU A 153 22.32 -36.83 8.49
N ILE A 154 21.91 -36.21 9.61
CA ILE A 154 22.61 -36.36 10.90
C ILE A 154 22.66 -37.83 11.34
N ALA A 155 21.59 -38.59 11.10
CA ALA A 155 21.48 -40.00 11.47
C ALA A 155 22.22 -40.95 10.50
N ASN A 156 22.64 -40.46 9.32
CA ASN A 156 23.25 -41.29 8.30
C ASN A 156 24.76 -41.47 8.54
N LYS A 157 25.21 -42.73 8.65
CA LYS A 157 26.64 -43.07 8.85
C LYS A 157 27.53 -42.65 7.68
N ARG A 158 26.98 -42.50 6.47
CA ARG A 158 27.69 -42.07 5.25
C ARG A 158 27.55 -40.58 4.93
N LYS A 159 27.08 -39.78 5.90
CA LYS A 159 26.81 -38.35 5.68
C LYS A 159 28.02 -37.56 5.20
N SER A 160 29.24 -37.91 5.62
CA SER A 160 30.47 -37.21 5.22
C SER A 160 30.63 -37.13 3.70
N GLN A 161 30.34 -38.19 2.96
CA GLN A 161 30.47 -38.19 1.48
C GLN A 161 29.64 -37.09 0.81
N VAL A 162 28.43 -36.86 1.31
CA VAL A 162 27.52 -35.82 0.78
C VAL A 162 27.91 -34.44 1.30
N LEU A 163 28.18 -34.33 2.60
CA LEU A 163 28.51 -33.06 3.25
C LEU A 163 29.84 -32.48 2.74
N ASP A 164 30.86 -33.32 2.54
CA ASP A 164 32.17 -32.91 2.03
C ASP A 164 32.06 -32.44 0.57
N PHE A 165 31.26 -33.14 -0.25
CA PHE A 165 30.97 -32.69 -1.62
C PHE A 165 30.27 -31.32 -1.63
N LEU A 166 29.21 -31.17 -0.83
CA LEU A 166 28.48 -29.90 -0.75
C LEU A 166 29.37 -28.79 -0.20
N GLU A 167 30.27 -29.09 0.73
CA GLU A 167 31.23 -28.11 1.23
C GLU A 167 32.18 -27.61 0.14
N VAL A 168 32.70 -28.50 -0.73
CA VAL A 168 33.49 -28.10 -1.90
C VAL A 168 32.70 -27.19 -2.83
N VAL A 169 31.42 -27.52 -3.09
CA VAL A 169 30.52 -26.66 -3.88
C VAL A 169 30.34 -25.29 -3.22
N GLY A 170 30.12 -25.27 -1.90
CA GLY A 170 29.96 -24.04 -1.11
C GLY A 170 31.19 -23.14 -1.13
N GLN A 171 32.38 -23.73 -1.06
CA GLN A 171 33.65 -23.01 -1.24
C GLN A 171 33.77 -22.40 -2.64
N GLY A 172 33.38 -23.15 -3.68
CA GLY A 172 33.31 -22.65 -5.06
C GLY A 172 32.37 -21.45 -5.19
N LEU A 173 31.16 -21.53 -4.65
CA LEU A 173 30.18 -20.43 -4.62
C LEU A 173 30.70 -19.20 -3.87
N THR A 174 31.46 -19.42 -2.79
CA THR A 174 32.12 -18.35 -2.02
C THR A 174 33.19 -17.65 -2.85
N VAL A 175 33.97 -18.39 -3.65
CA VAL A 175 34.96 -17.79 -4.57
C VAL A 175 34.29 -16.95 -5.65
N ILE A 176 33.18 -17.44 -6.23
CA ILE A 176 32.40 -16.67 -7.20
C ILE A 176 31.90 -15.37 -6.55
N SER A 177 31.29 -15.48 -5.36
CA SER A 177 30.78 -14.32 -4.63
C SER A 177 31.88 -13.29 -4.36
N LYS A 178 33.09 -13.71 -3.96
CA LYS A 178 34.25 -12.83 -3.77
C LYS A 178 34.67 -12.10 -5.06
N LYS A 179 34.59 -12.77 -6.22
CA LYS A 179 34.88 -12.13 -7.51
C LYS A 179 33.80 -11.12 -7.91
N ILE A 180 32.52 -11.41 -7.65
CA ILE A 180 31.45 -10.46 -7.94
C ILE A 180 31.58 -9.21 -7.06
N ILE A 181 32.07 -9.31 -5.82
CA ILE A 181 32.35 -8.14 -4.96
C ILE A 181 33.24 -7.09 -5.64
N ALA A 182 34.17 -7.49 -6.51
CA ALA A 182 35.05 -6.56 -7.21
C ALA A 182 34.33 -5.63 -8.20
N ILE A 183 33.19 -6.05 -8.75
CA ILE A 183 32.36 -5.26 -9.69
C ILE A 183 31.26 -4.47 -8.99
N PHE A 184 31.14 -4.55 -7.65
CA PHE A 184 30.10 -3.84 -6.89
C PHE A 184 30.09 -2.33 -7.11
N PRO A 185 31.23 -1.60 -7.13
CA PRO A 185 31.19 -0.15 -7.29
C PRO A 185 30.45 0.28 -8.57
N ILE A 186 30.60 -0.47 -9.67
CA ILE A 186 29.94 -0.18 -10.95
C ILE A 186 28.44 -0.44 -10.84
N GLY A 187 28.05 -1.58 -10.27
CA GLY A 187 26.64 -1.92 -10.05
C GLY A 187 25.93 -0.93 -9.13
N ILE A 188 26.56 -0.57 -8.01
CA ILE A 188 26.04 0.41 -7.04
C ILE A 188 25.84 1.79 -7.69
N PHE A 189 26.81 2.26 -8.46
CA PHE A 189 26.70 3.52 -9.18
C PHE A 189 25.50 3.51 -10.14
N ALA A 190 25.40 2.50 -11.00
CA ALA A 190 24.33 2.39 -12.00
C ALA A 190 22.93 2.29 -11.38
N MET A 191 22.77 1.46 -10.34
CA MET A 191 21.51 1.32 -9.62
C MET A 191 21.11 2.62 -8.91
N THR A 192 22.05 3.27 -8.23
CA THR A 192 21.75 4.47 -7.44
C THR A 192 21.48 5.67 -8.33
N ALA A 193 22.22 5.82 -9.44
CA ALA A 193 21.99 6.87 -10.42
C ALA A 193 20.62 6.73 -11.09
N SER A 194 20.29 5.56 -11.62
CA SER A 194 18.97 5.31 -12.23
C SER A 194 17.82 5.49 -11.24
N THR A 195 17.97 5.01 -10.01
CA THR A 195 16.96 5.20 -8.95
C THR A 195 16.78 6.67 -8.60
N ALA A 196 17.87 7.40 -8.32
CA ALA A 196 17.81 8.80 -7.93
C ALA A 196 17.29 9.71 -9.07
N GLY A 197 17.57 9.37 -10.33
CA GLY A 197 17.08 10.11 -11.49
C GLY A 197 15.65 9.78 -11.95
N THR A 198 15.01 8.74 -11.40
CA THR A 198 13.65 8.32 -11.81
C THR A 198 12.58 8.55 -10.75
N LEU A 199 12.96 8.94 -9.52
CA LEU A 199 12.04 9.35 -8.46
C LEU A 199 11.47 10.74 -8.75
N SER A 200 10.13 10.89 -8.77
CA SER A 200 9.50 12.20 -8.99
C SER A 200 9.38 12.99 -7.69
N VAL A 201 9.55 14.31 -7.78
CA VAL A 201 9.45 15.24 -6.64
C VAL A 201 8.02 15.24 -6.07
N GLU A 202 7.01 15.09 -6.92
CA GLU A 202 5.60 15.04 -6.54
C GLU A 202 5.24 13.77 -5.75
N GLN A 203 5.73 12.59 -6.16
CA GLN A 203 5.58 11.36 -5.38
C GLN A 203 6.28 11.44 -4.01
N LEU A 204 7.39 12.17 -3.94
CA LEU A 204 8.10 12.42 -2.68
C LEU A 204 7.28 13.32 -1.74
N HIS A 205 6.61 14.33 -2.28
CA HIS A 205 5.79 15.29 -1.53
C HIS A 205 4.59 14.59 -0.86
N ASN A 206 3.86 13.74 -1.58
CA ASN A 206 2.66 13.08 -1.04
C ASN A 206 2.96 11.94 -0.05
N LEU A 207 4.20 11.42 -0.03
CA LEU A 207 4.61 10.30 0.83
C LEU A 207 5.70 10.68 1.84
N GLN A 208 5.94 11.98 2.02
CA GLN A 208 6.99 12.50 2.91
C GLN A 208 6.79 12.08 4.37
N VAL A 209 5.55 12.02 4.85
CA VAL A 209 5.22 11.57 6.22
C VAL A 209 5.64 10.11 6.42
N TYR A 210 5.29 9.23 5.48
CA TYR A 210 5.72 7.84 5.51
C TYR A 210 7.25 7.70 5.43
N TRP A 211 7.88 8.49 4.57
CA TRP A 211 9.34 8.47 4.43
C TRP A 211 10.06 8.83 5.73
N VAL A 212 9.66 9.92 6.37
CA VAL A 212 10.23 10.40 7.63
C VAL A 212 10.06 9.36 8.73
N LEU A 213 8.89 8.71 8.81
CA LEU A 213 8.63 7.63 9.77
C LEU A 213 9.59 6.46 9.58
N VAL A 214 9.69 5.93 8.36
CA VAL A 214 10.59 4.81 8.06
C VAL A 214 12.04 5.19 8.29
N LEU A 215 12.44 6.40 7.90
CA LEU A 215 13.81 6.90 8.06
C LEU A 215 14.18 7.01 9.55
N CYS A 216 13.35 7.66 10.36
CA CYS A 216 13.61 7.86 11.78
C CYS A 216 13.61 6.52 12.54
N LEU A 217 12.61 5.66 12.29
CA LEU A 217 12.57 4.33 12.91
C LEU A 217 13.79 3.50 12.46
N GLY A 218 14.08 3.47 11.17
CA GLY A 218 15.17 2.66 10.63
C GLY A 218 16.53 3.12 11.14
N LEU A 219 16.79 4.43 11.22
CA LEU A 219 17.99 4.99 11.85
C LEU A 219 18.11 4.58 13.31
N TYR A 220 17.01 4.67 14.08
CA TYR A 220 16.98 4.22 15.45
C TYR A 220 17.29 2.71 15.57
N LEU A 221 16.64 1.86 14.79
CA LEU A 221 16.86 0.41 14.83
C LEU A 221 18.29 0.04 14.41
N MET A 222 18.78 0.59 13.30
CA MET A 222 20.05 0.18 12.68
C MET A 222 21.29 0.79 13.33
N LEU A 223 21.21 2.01 13.89
CA LEU A 223 22.36 2.70 14.50
C LEU A 223 22.31 2.69 16.02
N VAL A 224 21.13 2.64 16.63
CA VAL A 224 20.99 2.73 18.09
C VAL A 224 20.64 1.37 18.67
N LEU A 225 19.43 0.88 18.43
CA LEU A 225 18.89 -0.28 19.15
C LEU A 225 19.73 -1.54 18.94
N LEU A 226 19.87 -2.00 17.69
CA LEU A 226 20.50 -3.29 17.39
C LEU A 226 21.99 -3.33 17.73
N PRO A 227 22.83 -2.36 17.29
CA PRO A 227 24.25 -2.42 17.60
C PRO A 227 24.54 -2.24 19.10
N MET A 228 23.74 -1.44 19.82
CA MET A 228 23.93 -1.26 21.26
C MET A 228 23.50 -2.51 22.04
N LEU A 229 22.44 -3.21 21.63
CA LEU A 229 22.03 -4.48 22.26
C LEU A 229 23.13 -5.55 22.13
N VAL A 230 23.75 -5.66 20.95
CA VAL A 230 24.92 -6.54 20.76
C VAL A 230 26.08 -6.10 21.65
N ALA A 231 26.41 -4.81 21.70
CA ALA A 231 27.50 -4.30 22.54
C ALA A 231 27.22 -4.42 24.05
N ALA A 232 25.95 -4.48 24.46
CA ALA A 232 25.53 -4.64 25.85
C ALA A 232 25.70 -6.08 26.35
N ALA A 233 25.40 -7.05 25.48
CA ALA A 233 25.32 -8.47 25.81
C ALA A 233 26.56 -9.27 25.40
N THR A 234 27.38 -8.75 24.48
CA THR A 234 28.59 -9.39 23.94
C THR A 234 29.83 -8.56 24.23
N PRO A 235 31.05 -9.13 24.18
CA PRO A 235 32.30 -8.37 24.32
C PRO A 235 32.61 -7.45 23.13
N ILE A 236 31.82 -7.50 22.06
CA ILE A 236 32.05 -6.73 20.83
C ILE A 236 31.75 -5.26 21.10
N LYS A 237 32.66 -4.37 20.73
CA LYS A 237 32.43 -2.92 20.86
C LYS A 237 31.57 -2.45 19.69
N TYR A 238 30.73 -1.44 19.94
CA TYR A 238 29.91 -0.77 18.91
C TYR A 238 30.71 -0.42 17.64
N ARG A 239 31.89 0.19 17.80
CA ARG A 239 32.74 0.60 16.66
C ARG A 239 33.22 -0.57 15.83
N ASP A 240 33.58 -1.68 16.49
CA ASP A 240 34.03 -2.88 15.81
C ASP A 240 32.88 -3.53 15.03
N LEU A 241 31.68 -3.52 15.61
CA LEU A 241 30.47 -4.03 14.96
C LEU A 241 30.12 -3.24 13.70
N ILE A 242 30.08 -1.90 13.77
CA ILE A 242 29.85 -1.03 12.59
C ILE A 242 30.90 -1.27 11.50
N TYR A 243 32.17 -1.44 11.89
CA TYR A 243 33.26 -1.70 10.94
C TYR A 243 33.11 -3.03 10.20
N VAL A 244 32.60 -4.07 10.88
CA VAL A 244 32.40 -5.41 10.31
C VAL A 244 31.21 -5.43 9.36
N MET A 245 30.09 -4.82 9.74
CA MET A 245 28.89 -4.80 8.90
C MET A 245 28.99 -3.89 7.69
N ARG A 246 29.93 -2.92 7.67
CA ARG A 246 30.04 -1.86 6.66
C ARG A 246 29.88 -2.34 5.22
N ASN A 247 30.54 -3.43 4.82
CA ASN A 247 30.48 -3.92 3.44
C ASN A 247 29.08 -4.43 3.07
N ALA A 248 28.48 -5.26 3.93
CA ALA A 248 27.12 -5.76 3.72
C ALA A 248 26.08 -4.64 3.82
N TRP A 249 26.28 -3.70 4.74
CA TRP A 249 25.40 -2.57 5.00
C TRP A 249 25.33 -1.61 3.81
N ILE A 250 26.48 -1.17 3.27
CA ILE A 250 26.54 -0.30 2.08
C ILE A 250 25.95 -1.01 0.86
N THR A 251 26.26 -2.30 0.70
CA THR A 251 25.73 -3.07 -0.42
C THR A 251 24.21 -3.15 -0.32
N ALA A 252 23.66 -3.53 0.83
CA ALA A 252 22.21 -3.62 1.01
C ALA A 252 21.49 -2.27 0.87
N PHE A 253 22.15 -1.17 1.28
CA PHE A 253 21.65 0.18 1.02
C PHE A 253 21.56 0.43 -0.49
N SER A 254 22.63 0.10 -1.20
CA SER A 254 22.72 0.37 -2.64
C SER A 254 21.78 -0.51 -3.47
N THR A 255 21.71 -1.81 -3.17
CA THR A 255 20.93 -2.78 -3.94
C THR A 255 19.45 -2.79 -3.55
N GLY A 256 19.11 -2.31 -2.35
CA GLY A 256 17.77 -2.45 -1.80
C GLY A 256 17.38 -3.89 -1.49
N ASN A 257 18.30 -4.86 -1.58
CA ASN A 257 18.01 -6.28 -1.39
C ASN A 257 19.08 -6.97 -0.53
N VAL A 258 18.64 -7.47 0.63
CA VAL A 258 19.47 -8.19 1.62
C VAL A 258 19.93 -9.55 1.11
N PHE A 259 19.13 -10.19 0.26
CA PHE A 259 19.40 -11.53 -0.26
C PHE A 259 20.81 -11.62 -0.86
N ILE A 260 21.21 -10.54 -1.55
CA ILE A 260 22.50 -10.37 -2.24
C ILE A 260 23.70 -10.43 -1.29
N VAL A 261 23.52 -10.07 -0.01
CA VAL A 261 24.62 -9.90 0.94
C VAL A 261 24.73 -11.03 1.96
N LEU A 262 23.90 -12.08 1.90
CA LEU A 262 23.94 -13.18 2.87
C LEU A 262 25.33 -13.83 2.97
N PRO A 263 26.03 -14.17 1.86
CA PRO A 263 27.39 -14.72 1.95
C PRO A 263 28.39 -13.72 2.56
N VAL A 264 28.20 -12.41 2.27
CA VAL A 264 29.04 -11.33 2.81
C VAL A 264 28.85 -11.19 4.31
N ILE A 265 27.62 -11.36 4.81
CA ILE A 265 27.31 -11.37 6.24
C ILE A 265 28.01 -12.54 6.93
N THR A 266 27.85 -13.77 6.39
CA THR A 266 28.48 -14.97 6.95
C THR A 266 30.00 -14.81 7.05
N GLU A 267 30.67 -14.41 5.96
CA GLU A 267 32.12 -14.19 5.97
C GLU A 267 32.53 -13.04 6.88
N GLY A 268 31.74 -11.96 6.96
CA GLY A 268 31.99 -10.83 7.86
C GLY A 268 31.97 -11.25 9.34
N ILE A 269 31.02 -12.11 9.72
CA ILE A 269 30.93 -12.66 11.08
C ILE A 269 32.16 -13.53 11.37
N LYS A 270 32.50 -14.50 10.50
CA LYS A 270 33.66 -15.39 10.67
C LYS A 270 34.97 -14.60 10.78
N ALA A 271 35.19 -13.65 9.87
CA ALA A 271 36.40 -12.81 9.88
C ALA A 271 36.52 -11.99 11.17
N HIS A 272 35.39 -11.49 11.69
CA HIS A 272 35.40 -10.77 12.96
C HIS A 272 35.73 -11.68 14.14
N MET A 273 35.12 -12.87 14.19
CA MET A 273 35.38 -13.86 15.25
C MET A 273 36.87 -14.26 15.29
N ARG A 274 37.52 -14.38 14.13
CA ARG A 274 38.98 -14.60 14.02
C ARG A 274 39.78 -13.41 14.55
N LYS A 275 39.39 -12.17 14.19
CA LYS A 275 40.08 -10.95 14.65
C LYS A 275 40.06 -10.79 16.18
N ILE A 276 38.97 -11.17 16.84
CA ILE A 276 38.85 -11.10 18.30
C ILE A 276 39.45 -12.31 19.02
N GLY A 277 40.08 -13.24 18.30
CA GLY A 277 40.67 -14.47 18.86
C GLY A 277 39.65 -15.42 19.47
N ARG A 278 38.39 -15.37 19.01
CA ARG A 278 37.31 -16.22 19.50
C ARG A 278 36.73 -17.12 18.40
N ASN A 279 37.46 -17.38 17.31
CA ASN A 279 37.01 -18.33 16.30
C ASN A 279 37.14 -19.77 16.80
N ASP A 280 36.09 -20.54 16.60
CA ASP A 280 36.08 -22.00 16.66
C ASP A 280 35.26 -22.54 15.48
N GLU A 281 35.50 -23.80 15.11
CA GLU A 281 34.77 -24.48 14.02
C GLU A 281 33.25 -24.44 14.26
N GLN A 282 32.84 -24.52 15.53
CA GLN A 282 31.45 -24.40 15.94
C GLN A 282 30.85 -23.02 15.61
N SER A 283 31.55 -21.91 15.84
CA SER A 283 31.07 -20.56 15.52
C SER A 283 30.93 -20.31 14.02
N ASP A 284 31.85 -20.86 13.21
CA ASP A 284 31.80 -20.74 11.76
C ASP A 284 30.57 -21.48 11.22
N HIS A 285 30.27 -22.68 11.73
CA HIS A 285 29.07 -23.45 11.37
C HIS A 285 27.76 -22.83 11.88
N ILE A 286 27.74 -22.29 13.11
CA ILE A 286 26.56 -21.57 13.61
C ILE A 286 26.24 -20.37 12.71
N ALA A 287 27.25 -19.63 12.24
CA ALA A 287 27.04 -18.52 11.32
C ALA A 287 26.46 -18.98 9.97
N GLU A 288 26.97 -20.08 9.41
CA GLU A 288 26.46 -20.66 8.14
C GLU A 288 25.00 -21.10 8.24
N VAL A 289 24.59 -21.65 9.39
CA VAL A 289 23.20 -22.10 9.60
C VAL A 289 22.27 -20.92 9.90
N LEU A 290 22.67 -20.02 10.80
CA LEU A 290 21.76 -19.00 11.32
C LEU A 290 21.57 -17.81 10.37
N VAL A 291 22.53 -17.48 9.50
CA VAL A 291 22.38 -16.35 8.56
C VAL A 291 21.22 -16.57 7.57
N PRO A 292 21.11 -17.70 6.85
CA PRO A 292 19.98 -17.94 5.96
C PRO A 292 18.65 -18.07 6.72
N ILE A 293 18.65 -18.70 7.90
CA ILE A 293 17.45 -18.80 8.75
C ILE A 293 16.97 -17.39 9.15
N ALA A 294 17.87 -16.51 9.57
CA ALA A 294 17.53 -15.14 9.98
C ALA A 294 16.90 -14.30 8.86
N TYR A 295 17.21 -14.62 7.60
CA TYR A 295 16.62 -13.96 6.44
C TYR A 295 15.20 -14.46 6.14
N THR A 296 14.95 -15.74 6.34
CA THR A 296 13.64 -16.37 6.11
C THR A 296 12.60 -15.89 7.10
N PHE A 297 12.94 -15.85 8.39
CA PHE A 297 12.05 -15.32 9.41
C PHE A 297 11.88 -13.80 9.27
N PRO A 298 10.74 -13.23 9.70
CA PRO A 298 10.52 -11.78 9.69
C PRO A 298 11.65 -11.03 10.38
N SER A 299 12.46 -10.29 9.62
CA SER A 299 13.51 -9.46 10.19
C SER A 299 12.92 -8.17 10.75
N LEU A 300 13.59 -7.53 11.71
CA LEU A 300 13.15 -6.21 12.18
C LEU A 300 13.11 -5.16 11.05
N GLY A 301 13.99 -5.28 10.04
CA GLY A 301 13.90 -4.45 8.86
C GLY A 301 12.62 -4.70 8.07
N LYS A 302 12.25 -5.97 7.76
CA LYS A 302 10.97 -6.29 7.11
C LYS A 302 9.78 -5.78 7.94
N LEU A 303 9.82 -5.98 9.26
CA LEU A 303 8.76 -5.54 10.17
C LEU A 303 8.63 -4.01 10.25
N THR A 304 9.66 -3.21 9.92
CA THR A 304 9.48 -1.75 9.78
C THR A 304 8.49 -1.37 8.70
N THR A 305 8.27 -2.22 7.69
CA THR A 305 7.27 -1.98 6.65
C THR A 305 5.83 -2.08 7.18
N LEU A 306 5.62 -2.60 8.39
CA LEU A 306 4.32 -2.54 9.08
C LEU A 306 3.90 -1.08 9.33
N ILE A 307 4.85 -0.16 9.48
CA ILE A 307 4.56 1.27 9.56
C ILE A 307 3.83 1.76 8.30
N PHE A 308 4.08 1.17 7.13
CA PHE A 308 3.33 1.53 5.94
C PHE A 308 1.85 1.25 6.11
N VAL A 309 1.49 0.08 6.65
CA VAL A 309 0.10 -0.31 6.88
C VAL A 309 -0.56 0.66 7.87
N MET A 310 0.16 1.03 8.93
CA MET A 310 -0.32 2.01 9.92
C MET A 310 -0.45 3.42 9.33
N PHE A 311 0.50 3.81 8.47
CA PHE A 311 0.46 5.06 7.71
C PHE A 311 -0.69 5.08 6.72
N ALA A 312 -0.95 3.98 6.01
CA ALA A 312 -2.02 3.89 5.03
C ALA A 312 -3.38 3.98 5.72
N ALA A 313 -3.55 3.29 6.86
CA ALA A 313 -4.73 3.43 7.72
C ALA A 313 -4.93 4.89 8.18
N TRP A 314 -3.85 5.54 8.62
CA TRP A 314 -3.87 6.95 9.01
C TRP A 314 -4.19 7.89 7.83
N LEU A 315 -3.64 7.62 6.65
CA LEU A 315 -3.85 8.39 5.42
C LEU A 315 -5.32 8.30 4.96
N THR A 316 -5.97 7.17 5.19
CA THR A 316 -7.36 6.90 4.77
C THR A 316 -8.40 7.19 5.85
N GLY A 317 -8.04 8.00 6.86
CA GLY A 317 -8.95 8.40 7.94
C GLY A 317 -9.38 7.30 8.89
N ASN A 318 -8.78 6.11 8.79
CA ASN A 318 -9.11 4.94 9.60
C ASN A 318 -7.89 4.50 10.43
N PRO A 319 -7.35 5.35 11.33
CA PRO A 319 -6.15 5.01 12.08
C PRO A 319 -6.37 3.76 12.93
N VAL A 320 -5.39 2.86 12.92
CA VAL A 320 -5.45 1.63 13.71
C VAL A 320 -5.47 1.98 15.20
N SER A 321 -6.53 1.55 15.89
CA SER A 321 -6.67 1.77 17.32
C SER A 321 -5.59 1.02 18.09
N PHE A 322 -5.15 1.56 19.23
CA PHE A 322 -4.09 0.96 20.03
C PHE A 322 -4.41 -0.49 20.48
N SER A 323 -5.70 -0.80 20.66
CA SER A 323 -6.19 -2.16 20.95
C SER A 323 -5.97 -3.16 19.81
N ASP A 324 -5.95 -2.68 18.56
CA ASP A 324 -5.94 -3.52 17.37
C ASP A 324 -4.51 -3.77 16.89
N ILE A 325 -3.55 -2.92 17.27
CA ILE A 325 -2.12 -3.02 16.91
C ILE A 325 -1.54 -4.42 17.19
N PRO A 326 -1.76 -5.07 18.35
CA PRO A 326 -1.24 -6.41 18.60
C PRO A 326 -1.78 -7.47 17.63
N ASN A 327 -3.08 -7.43 17.30
CA ASN A 327 -3.70 -8.36 16.36
C ASN A 327 -3.16 -8.17 14.94
N VAL A 328 -3.07 -6.92 14.49
CA VAL A 328 -2.48 -6.57 13.19
C VAL A 328 -1.02 -7.02 13.12
N THR A 329 -0.26 -6.80 14.20
CA THR A 329 1.14 -7.21 14.28
C THR A 329 1.29 -8.73 14.21
N LEU A 330 0.42 -9.49 14.89
CA LEU A 330 0.47 -10.96 14.87
C LEU A 330 0.16 -11.50 13.46
N SER A 331 -0.90 -11.01 12.83
CA SER A 331 -1.23 -11.33 11.43
C SER A 331 -0.09 -10.97 10.49
N ALA A 332 0.54 -9.82 10.71
CA ALA A 332 1.67 -9.36 9.93
C ALA A 332 2.86 -10.30 10.07
N MET A 333 3.24 -10.70 11.30
CA MET A 333 4.37 -11.61 11.53
C MET A 333 4.19 -12.93 10.78
N LEU A 334 2.97 -13.47 10.75
CA LEU A 334 2.66 -14.68 9.99
C LEU A 334 2.84 -14.41 8.49
N SER A 335 2.23 -13.36 7.93
CA SER A 335 2.30 -13.10 6.49
C SER A 335 3.69 -12.69 6.00
N TYR A 336 4.49 -11.99 6.82
CA TYR A 336 5.86 -11.58 6.49
C TYR A 336 6.85 -12.73 6.37
N PHE A 337 6.52 -13.92 6.90
CA PHE A 337 7.34 -15.10 6.72
C PHE A 337 7.31 -15.56 5.26
N ALA A 338 6.18 -15.43 4.56
CA ALA A 338 6.08 -15.73 3.13
C ALA A 338 6.83 -14.69 2.29
N ASN A 339 6.28 -13.48 2.18
CA ASN A 339 6.87 -12.38 1.43
C ASN A 339 6.24 -11.04 1.84
N VAL A 340 7.04 -9.98 1.92
CA VAL A 340 6.55 -8.61 2.13
C VAL A 340 5.51 -8.20 1.08
N HIS A 341 5.71 -8.61 -0.19
CA HIS A 341 4.79 -8.30 -1.29
C HIS A 341 3.45 -9.06 -1.22
N ILE A 342 3.37 -10.11 -0.39
CA ILE A 342 2.11 -10.82 -0.09
C ILE A 342 1.52 -10.27 1.20
N ALA A 343 2.37 -9.99 2.19
CA ALA A 343 1.98 -9.52 3.51
C ALA A 343 1.33 -8.13 3.47
N ILE A 344 1.90 -7.16 2.73
CA ILE A 344 1.36 -5.80 2.70
C ILE A 344 -0.05 -5.78 2.10
N PRO A 345 -0.31 -6.31 0.88
CA PRO A 345 -1.68 -6.36 0.34
C PRO A 345 -2.67 -7.04 1.28
N PHE A 346 -2.28 -8.17 1.88
CA PHE A 346 -3.12 -8.86 2.85
C PHE A 346 -3.41 -8.03 4.11
N LEU A 347 -2.44 -7.30 4.63
CA LEU A 347 -2.64 -6.45 5.80
C LEU A 347 -3.50 -5.23 5.47
N LEU A 348 -3.34 -4.66 4.28
CA LEU A 348 -4.21 -3.59 3.77
C LEU A 348 -5.64 -4.10 3.63
N ASP A 349 -5.83 -5.25 3.00
CA ASP A 349 -7.13 -5.90 2.82
C ASP A 349 -7.78 -6.28 4.16
N SER A 350 -7.01 -6.86 5.08
CA SER A 350 -7.47 -7.17 6.45
C SER A 350 -7.90 -5.93 7.24
N LEU A 351 -7.35 -4.76 6.92
CA LEU A 351 -7.72 -3.48 7.53
C LEU A 351 -8.72 -2.70 6.66
N ARG A 352 -9.16 -3.26 5.53
CA ARG A 352 -10.03 -2.59 4.55
C ARG A 352 -9.46 -1.26 4.10
N ILE A 353 -8.17 -1.23 3.80
CA ILE A 353 -7.48 -0.07 3.25
C ILE A 353 -7.49 -0.22 1.71
N PRO A 354 -7.74 0.87 0.94
CA PRO A 354 -7.70 0.89 -0.52
C PRO A 354 -6.52 0.13 -1.13
N ALA A 355 -6.78 -0.71 -2.15
CA ALA A 355 -5.72 -1.44 -2.87
C ALA A 355 -4.71 -0.49 -3.53
N ASP A 356 -5.13 0.73 -3.86
CA ASP A 356 -4.26 1.79 -4.41
C ASP A 356 -3.16 2.21 -3.41
N SER A 357 -3.39 2.01 -2.10
CA SER A 357 -2.33 2.17 -1.10
C SER A 357 -1.17 1.21 -1.36
N TYR A 358 -1.40 0.03 -1.94
CA TYR A 358 -0.30 -0.85 -2.34
C TYR A 358 0.53 -0.24 -3.48
N GLN A 359 -0.07 0.51 -4.41
CA GLN A 359 0.69 1.25 -5.44
C GLN A 359 1.53 2.37 -4.82
N LEU A 360 1.02 3.04 -3.79
CA LEU A 360 1.81 4.01 -3.00
C LEU A 360 2.98 3.31 -2.29
N TYR A 361 2.74 2.13 -1.71
CA TYR A 361 3.81 1.31 -1.13
C TYR A 361 4.85 0.94 -2.18
N LEU A 362 4.46 0.45 -3.36
CA LEU A 362 5.37 0.07 -4.43
C LEU A 362 6.21 1.25 -4.90
N SER A 363 5.59 2.41 -5.09
CA SER A 363 6.28 3.65 -5.49
C SER A 363 7.35 4.04 -4.48
N MET A 364 7.04 3.94 -3.19
CA MET A 364 7.98 4.26 -2.12
C MET A 364 8.92 3.10 -1.75
N SER A 365 8.62 1.88 -2.18
CA SER A 365 9.37 0.67 -1.82
C SER A 365 10.84 0.76 -2.23
N VAL A 366 11.12 1.46 -3.33
CA VAL A 366 12.47 1.68 -3.85
C VAL A 366 13.32 2.50 -2.85
N LEU A 367 12.70 3.51 -2.24
CA LEU A 367 13.35 4.41 -1.30
C LEU A 367 13.33 3.84 0.13
N SER A 368 12.21 3.28 0.57
CA SER A 368 12.10 2.58 1.86
C SER A 368 13.04 1.37 1.94
N ALA A 369 13.28 0.66 0.82
CA ALA A 369 14.27 -0.42 0.73
C ALA A 369 15.68 0.05 1.12
N LYS A 370 16.02 1.33 0.89
CA LYS A 370 17.31 1.92 1.30
C LYS A 370 17.46 2.02 2.82
N VAL A 371 16.38 1.89 3.58
CA VAL A 371 16.39 1.88 5.05
C VAL A 371 16.13 0.47 5.58
N VAL A 372 15.12 -0.21 5.01
CA VAL A 372 14.67 -1.57 5.37
C VAL A 372 15.78 -2.61 5.18
N SER A 373 16.46 -2.59 4.04
CA SER A 373 17.49 -3.60 3.72
C SER A 373 18.73 -3.44 4.61
N PRO A 374 19.30 -2.25 4.79
CA PRO A 374 20.37 -2.04 5.77
C PRO A 374 19.99 -2.41 7.20
N THR A 375 18.78 -2.04 7.65
CA THR A 375 18.27 -2.42 8.98
C THR A 375 18.20 -3.93 9.13
N THR A 376 17.78 -4.65 8.09
CA THR A 376 17.78 -6.12 8.07
C THR A 376 19.19 -6.70 8.15
N VAL A 377 20.18 -6.12 7.47
CA VAL A 377 21.57 -6.56 7.58
C VAL A 377 22.06 -6.45 9.03
N VAL A 378 21.83 -5.29 9.67
CA VAL A 378 22.20 -5.09 11.07
C VAL A 378 21.48 -6.08 11.98
N TYR A 379 20.21 -6.35 11.72
CA TYR A 379 19.43 -7.37 12.44
C TYR A 379 20.05 -8.76 12.32
N ILE A 380 20.43 -9.21 11.12
CA ILE A 380 21.04 -10.54 10.93
C ILE A 380 22.38 -10.61 11.68
N PHE A 381 23.24 -9.58 11.58
CA PHE A 381 24.48 -9.52 12.36
C PHE A 381 24.20 -9.61 13.87
N ALA A 382 23.23 -8.84 14.37
CA ALA A 382 22.88 -8.83 15.78
C ALA A 382 22.38 -10.20 16.24
N PHE A 383 21.43 -10.77 15.51
CA PHE A 383 20.84 -12.08 15.78
C PHE A 383 21.90 -13.19 15.82
N VAL A 384 22.76 -13.28 14.80
CA VAL A 384 23.74 -14.36 14.71
C VAL A 384 24.84 -14.20 15.75
N LEU A 385 25.37 -12.99 15.96
CA LEU A 385 26.40 -12.76 16.98
C LEU A 385 25.87 -13.07 18.39
N LEU A 386 24.69 -12.55 18.74
CA LEU A 386 24.06 -12.86 20.03
C LEU A 386 23.84 -14.36 20.22
N SER A 387 23.40 -15.05 19.16
CA SER A 387 23.20 -16.50 19.19
C SER A 387 24.51 -17.28 19.37
N ILE A 388 25.60 -16.88 18.70
CA ILE A 388 26.93 -17.49 18.88
C ILE A 388 27.41 -17.32 20.33
N PHE A 389 27.36 -16.10 20.87
CA PHE A 389 27.79 -15.86 22.26
C PHE A 389 26.87 -16.55 23.28
N TYR A 390 25.57 -16.66 23.01
CA TYR A 390 24.65 -17.40 23.86
C TYR A 390 24.90 -18.90 23.85
N CYS A 391 25.17 -19.49 22.67
CA CYS A 391 25.53 -20.89 22.55
C CYS A 391 26.78 -21.22 23.38
N ARG A 392 27.76 -20.32 23.38
CA ARG A 392 29.03 -20.46 24.11
C ARG A 392 28.96 -20.08 25.59
N LYS A 393 27.79 -19.68 26.11
CA LYS A 393 27.62 -19.17 27.49
C LYS A 393 28.56 -17.98 27.80
N GLN A 394 28.87 -17.18 26.78
CA GLN A 394 29.75 -16.00 26.87
C GLN A 394 28.97 -14.67 26.78
N LEU A 395 27.65 -14.70 27.03
CA LEU A 395 26.88 -13.48 27.24
C LEU A 395 27.28 -12.88 28.58
N HIS A 396 27.82 -11.67 28.56
CA HIS A 396 28.31 -10.99 29.74
C HIS A 396 27.59 -9.66 29.93
N PHE A 397 26.56 -9.64 30.77
CA PHE A 397 25.94 -8.41 31.23
C PHE A 397 26.77 -7.80 32.37
N LYS A 398 27.79 -7.00 32.03
CA LYS A 398 28.55 -6.26 33.06
C LYS A 398 27.67 -5.13 33.59
N ARG A 399 27.23 -5.20 34.86
CA ARG A 399 26.22 -4.31 35.48
C ARG A 399 26.34 -2.81 35.09
N LEU A 400 27.51 -2.18 35.19
CA LEU A 400 27.66 -0.75 34.84
C LEU A 400 27.64 -0.46 33.33
N ARG A 401 28.30 -1.29 32.52
CA ARG A 401 28.45 -1.03 31.08
C ARG A 401 27.20 -1.43 30.30
N SER A 402 26.54 -2.50 30.71
CA SER A 402 25.25 -2.91 30.14
C SER A 402 24.13 -1.96 30.52
N ALA A 403 24.18 -1.30 31.70
CA ALA A 403 23.25 -0.23 32.04
C ALA A 403 23.32 0.93 31.03
N TYR A 404 24.52 1.41 30.67
CA TYR A 404 24.68 2.45 29.64
C TYR A 404 24.08 2.05 28.29
N TYR A 405 24.36 0.85 27.80
CA TYR A 405 23.88 0.40 26.48
C TYR A 405 22.39 0.00 26.44
N VAL A 406 21.72 -0.09 27.60
CA VAL A 406 20.26 -0.29 27.68
C VAL A 406 19.54 1.03 27.92
N ILE A 407 20.06 1.86 28.84
CA ILE A 407 19.47 3.17 29.18
C ILE A 407 19.57 4.13 28.00
N LEU A 408 20.69 4.15 27.26
CA LEU A 408 20.89 5.09 26.17
C LEU A 408 19.89 4.89 25.00
N PRO A 409 19.65 3.67 24.45
CA PRO A 409 18.58 3.45 23.48
C PRO A 409 17.20 3.88 24.00
N CYS A 410 16.87 3.53 25.24
CA CYS A 410 15.59 3.93 25.85
C CYS A 410 15.46 5.45 25.99
N ALA A 411 16.55 6.16 26.28
CA ALA A 411 16.57 7.63 26.37
C ALA A 411 16.56 8.31 25.00
N LEU A 412 17.17 7.70 23.98
CA LEU A 412 17.20 8.22 22.61
C LEU A 412 15.89 7.97 21.85
N LEU A 413 15.11 6.94 22.22
CA LEU A 413 13.83 6.64 21.58
C LEU A 413 12.87 7.84 21.58
N PRO A 414 12.58 8.51 22.73
CA PRO A 414 11.78 9.74 22.74
C PRO A 414 12.33 10.84 21.85
N ALA A 415 13.65 11.03 21.78
CA ALA A 415 14.26 12.06 20.94
C ALA A 415 13.99 11.81 19.44
N PHE A 416 14.13 10.56 18.98
CA PHE A 416 13.77 10.18 17.62
C PHE A 416 12.26 10.28 17.35
N MET A 417 11.42 9.96 18.35
CA MET A 417 9.98 10.10 18.25
C MET A 417 9.54 11.56 18.12
N VAL A 418 10.12 12.46 18.93
CA VAL A 418 9.87 13.90 18.85
C VAL A 418 10.36 14.45 17.52
N ALA A 419 11.52 14.01 17.02
CA ALA A 419 12.01 14.40 15.70
C ALA A 419 11.04 13.95 14.57
N SER A 420 10.58 12.70 14.64
CA SER A 420 9.58 12.16 13.69
C SER A 420 8.28 12.96 13.74
N PHE A 421 7.73 13.19 14.94
CA PHE A 421 6.48 13.93 15.13
C PHE A 421 6.58 15.39 14.66
N THR A 422 7.66 16.09 15.02
CA THR A 422 7.88 17.48 14.62
C THR A 422 8.02 17.63 13.12
N LEU A 423 8.87 16.81 12.48
CA LEU A 423 9.00 16.79 11.02
C LEU A 423 7.66 16.47 10.35
N ASN A 424 6.97 15.42 10.78
CA ASN A 424 5.68 15.04 10.20
C ASN A 424 4.61 16.12 10.40
N SER A 425 4.57 16.78 11.56
CA SER A 425 3.59 17.85 11.82
C SER A 425 3.80 19.07 10.92
N HIS A 426 5.06 19.46 10.67
CA HIS A 426 5.39 20.50 9.70
C HIS A 426 4.98 20.12 8.28
N LEU A 427 5.29 18.88 7.88
CA LEU A 427 4.98 18.37 6.54
C LEU A 427 3.47 18.16 6.30
N ALA A 428 2.73 17.73 7.34
CA ALA A 428 1.28 17.53 7.28
C ALA A 428 0.51 18.86 7.18
N SER A 429 1.01 19.95 7.77
CA SER A 429 0.37 21.27 7.71
C SER A 429 0.29 21.89 6.30
N GLY A 430 1.08 21.39 5.35
CA GLY A 430 1.04 21.79 3.94
C GLY A 430 0.19 20.89 3.03
N SER A 431 -0.37 19.79 3.56
CA SER A 431 -1.15 18.82 2.78
C SER A 431 -2.64 19.19 2.81
N LYS A 432 -3.06 20.10 1.92
CA LYS A 432 -4.48 20.34 1.56
C LYS A 432 -4.94 19.42 0.41
N ALA A 433 -4.43 18.19 0.36
CA ALA A 433 -4.54 17.34 -0.82
C ALA A 433 -5.98 16.97 -1.21
N ALA A 434 -6.92 16.85 -0.26
CA ALA A 434 -8.29 16.46 -0.56
C ALA A 434 -9.10 17.58 -1.24
N ASN A 435 -9.00 18.82 -0.75
CA ASN A 435 -9.67 19.97 -1.36
C ASN A 435 -9.09 20.26 -2.75
N ASP A 436 -7.77 20.30 -2.87
CA ASP A 436 -7.12 20.64 -4.15
C ASP A 436 -7.41 19.62 -5.28
N VAL A 437 -7.67 18.34 -4.97
CA VAL A 437 -7.94 17.32 -6.00
C VAL A 437 -9.38 17.39 -6.51
N ILE A 438 -10.39 17.57 -5.65
CA ILE A 438 -11.77 17.83 -6.09
C ILE A 438 -11.84 19.18 -6.84
N ASP A 439 -11.12 20.19 -6.36
CA ASP A 439 -11.13 21.55 -6.93
C ASP A 439 -10.54 21.62 -8.35
N ASN A 440 -9.73 20.63 -8.73
CA ASN A 440 -9.09 20.53 -10.04
C ASN A 440 -9.72 19.48 -10.97
N MET A 441 -10.80 18.80 -10.55
CA MET A 441 -11.53 17.89 -11.45
C MET A 441 -12.37 18.68 -12.46
N VAL A 442 -12.14 18.41 -13.75
CA VAL A 442 -12.81 19.09 -14.88
C VAL A 442 -13.32 18.04 -15.86
N VAL A 443 -14.48 18.28 -16.47
CA VAL A 443 -14.99 17.44 -17.56
C VAL A 443 -14.09 17.63 -18.79
N SER A 444 -13.41 16.58 -19.24
CA SER A 444 -12.44 16.66 -20.35
C SER A 444 -13.08 16.92 -21.72
N ASP A 445 -14.27 16.36 -21.97
CA ASP A 445 -14.97 16.41 -23.25
C ASP A 445 -16.21 17.31 -23.16
N GLN A 446 -16.03 18.62 -22.96
CA GLN A 446 -17.15 19.56 -22.91
C GLN A 446 -17.70 19.88 -24.31
N VAL A 447 -19.00 19.61 -24.50
CA VAL A 447 -19.82 20.10 -25.63
C VAL A 447 -20.47 21.42 -25.21
N PRO A 448 -20.70 22.42 -26.10
CA PRO A 448 -21.44 23.62 -25.73
C PRO A 448 -22.75 23.27 -25.02
N GLY A 449 -22.96 23.85 -23.83
CA GLY A 449 -24.10 23.51 -23.02
C GLY A 449 -24.60 24.65 -22.14
N HIS A 450 -25.90 24.64 -21.90
CA HIS A 450 -26.59 25.60 -21.05
C HIS A 450 -27.05 24.91 -19.76
N VAL A 451 -26.55 25.38 -18.61
CA VAL A 451 -27.03 24.93 -17.29
C VAL A 451 -28.13 25.88 -16.85
N LEU A 452 -29.38 25.41 -16.83
CA LEU A 452 -30.49 26.23 -16.38
C LEU A 452 -30.57 26.22 -14.85
N SER A 453 -30.67 27.41 -14.25
CA SER A 453 -30.92 27.57 -12.80
C SER A 453 -32.39 27.37 -12.41
N HIS A 454 -33.28 27.18 -13.39
CA HIS A 454 -34.73 27.04 -13.20
C HIS A 454 -35.31 26.07 -14.24
N VAL A 455 -36.49 25.51 -13.92
CA VAL A 455 -37.20 24.60 -14.82
C VAL A 455 -37.93 25.43 -15.88
N PRO A 456 -37.65 25.24 -17.19
CA PRO A 456 -38.36 25.95 -18.26
C PRO A 456 -39.84 25.51 -18.33
N GLN A 457 -40.70 26.31 -18.96
CA GLN A 457 -42.12 25.97 -19.12
C GLN A 457 -42.29 24.63 -19.85
N ALA A 458 -43.21 23.79 -19.34
CA ALA A 458 -43.58 22.53 -19.99
C ALA A 458 -44.08 22.78 -21.42
N TYR A 459 -43.87 21.80 -22.29
CA TYR A 459 -44.33 21.88 -23.68
C TYR A 459 -45.85 22.15 -23.74
N GLN A 460 -46.27 23.22 -24.43
CA GLN A 460 -47.68 23.57 -24.66
C GLN A 460 -48.25 23.02 -25.98
N SER A 461 -47.47 22.33 -26.82
CA SER A 461 -48.05 21.71 -28.02
C SER A 461 -48.80 20.44 -27.64
N GLY A 462 -50.13 20.45 -27.83
CA GLY A 462 -51.09 19.42 -27.45
C GLY A 462 -50.93 18.04 -28.11
N GLU A 463 -49.76 17.65 -28.57
CA GLU A 463 -49.40 16.29 -28.95
C GLU A 463 -47.98 16.01 -28.44
N LEU A 464 -47.86 15.24 -27.37
CA LEU A 464 -46.58 14.70 -26.89
C LEU A 464 -46.05 13.70 -27.93
N SER A 465 -45.40 14.20 -28.99
CA SER A 465 -44.58 13.34 -29.85
C SER A 465 -43.46 12.79 -29.00
N LEU A 466 -43.37 11.46 -28.91
CA LEU A 466 -42.31 10.78 -28.16
C LEU A 466 -40.97 11.31 -28.66
N THR A 467 -40.20 11.95 -27.79
CA THR A 467 -38.90 12.54 -28.14
C THR A 467 -37.93 11.43 -28.49
N ASN A 468 -37.86 11.09 -29.77
CA ASN A 468 -36.96 10.06 -30.29
C ASN A 468 -35.62 10.69 -30.71
N ILE A 469 -34.66 9.86 -31.12
CA ILE A 469 -33.32 10.34 -31.50
C ILE A 469 -33.38 11.37 -32.64
N ASP A 470 -34.29 11.19 -33.60
CA ASP A 470 -34.47 12.13 -34.72
C ASP A 470 -34.94 13.50 -34.25
N VAL A 471 -35.84 13.57 -33.26
CA VAL A 471 -36.30 14.84 -32.67
C VAL A 471 -35.15 15.54 -31.95
N ILE A 472 -34.33 14.80 -31.18
CA ILE A 472 -33.15 15.35 -30.47
C ILE A 472 -32.15 15.93 -31.48
N LYS A 473 -31.82 15.16 -32.53
CA LYS A 473 -30.90 15.58 -33.60
C LYS A 473 -31.44 16.77 -34.40
N LYS A 474 -32.73 16.77 -34.74
CA LYS A 474 -33.36 17.87 -35.48
C LYS A 474 -33.38 19.16 -34.65
N ARG A 475 -33.55 19.06 -33.33
CA ARG A 475 -33.47 20.20 -32.39
C ARG A 475 -32.03 20.63 -32.13
N ASN A 476 -31.05 19.79 -32.43
CA ASN A 476 -29.63 19.99 -32.09
C ASN A 476 -29.38 20.18 -30.58
N LEU A 477 -30.23 19.60 -29.73
CA LEU A 477 -30.16 19.79 -28.28
C LEU A 477 -30.69 18.57 -27.54
N LEU A 478 -29.87 18.01 -26.64
CA LEU A 478 -30.22 16.98 -25.68
C LEU A 478 -30.54 17.62 -24.32
N ARG A 479 -31.75 17.42 -23.79
CA ARG A 479 -32.11 17.92 -22.45
C ARG A 479 -31.93 16.83 -21.41
N VAL A 480 -31.06 17.08 -20.45
CA VAL A 480 -30.67 16.13 -19.41
C VAL A 480 -31.13 16.63 -18.04
N GLY A 481 -31.98 15.85 -17.39
CA GLY A 481 -32.36 16.08 -16.00
C GLY A 481 -31.25 15.64 -15.04
N TYR A 482 -30.85 16.49 -14.09
CA TYR A 482 -29.91 16.14 -13.03
C TYR A 482 -30.45 16.46 -11.63
N VAL A 483 -29.98 15.74 -10.61
CA VAL A 483 -30.28 16.03 -9.21
C VAL A 483 -29.18 16.93 -8.66
N VAL A 484 -29.58 18.04 -8.04
CA VAL A 484 -28.65 19.02 -7.45
C VAL A 484 -27.92 18.39 -6.26
N ASP A 485 -26.62 18.68 -6.15
CA ASP A 485 -25.74 18.23 -5.06
C ASP A 485 -25.70 16.70 -4.87
N ASN A 486 -25.69 15.93 -5.95
CA ASN A 486 -25.61 14.47 -5.90
C ASN A 486 -24.19 13.97 -6.19
N VAL A 487 -23.25 14.28 -5.30
CA VAL A 487 -21.84 13.89 -5.39
C VAL A 487 -21.70 12.34 -5.36
N PRO A 488 -20.83 11.72 -6.20
CA PRO A 488 -19.97 12.29 -7.24
C PRO A 488 -20.61 12.32 -8.65
N PHE A 489 -21.92 12.11 -8.76
CA PHE A 489 -22.61 11.93 -10.04
C PHE A 489 -22.96 13.25 -10.73
N SER A 490 -23.49 14.22 -9.98
CA SER A 490 -23.85 15.55 -10.49
C SER A 490 -23.82 16.60 -9.36
N TYR A 491 -22.85 17.51 -9.40
CA TYR A 491 -22.65 18.56 -8.40
C TYR A 491 -21.96 19.77 -9.01
N PHE A 492 -21.99 20.91 -8.32
CA PHE A 492 -21.25 22.10 -8.74
C PHE A 492 -19.87 22.11 -8.06
N ASN A 493 -18.80 22.33 -8.82
CA ASN A 493 -17.45 22.52 -8.27
C ASN A 493 -17.27 23.95 -7.72
N GLN A 494 -16.11 24.26 -7.14
CA GLN A 494 -15.82 25.62 -6.62
C GLN A 494 -15.80 26.73 -7.69
N LYS A 495 -15.77 26.38 -8.98
CA LYS A 495 -15.84 27.31 -10.11
C LYS A 495 -17.28 27.53 -10.60
N ASP A 496 -18.28 27.04 -9.86
CA ASP A 496 -19.70 27.05 -10.22
C ASP A 496 -20.01 26.29 -11.52
N GLU A 497 -19.17 25.31 -11.89
CA GLU A 497 -19.40 24.45 -13.06
C GLU A 497 -20.10 23.16 -12.64
N LEU A 498 -21.13 22.75 -13.39
CA LEU A 498 -21.79 21.46 -13.20
C LEU A 498 -20.88 20.34 -13.68
N VAL A 499 -20.49 19.45 -12.77
CA VAL A 499 -19.54 18.36 -13.00
C VAL A 499 -20.01 17.06 -12.34
N GLY A 500 -19.33 15.96 -12.64
CA GLY A 500 -19.57 14.66 -12.05
C GLY A 500 -19.61 13.52 -13.07
N PHE A 501 -19.67 12.29 -12.56
CA PHE A 501 -19.65 11.07 -13.37
C PHE A 501 -20.75 11.08 -14.45
N ASP A 502 -22.00 11.35 -14.08
CA ASP A 502 -23.12 11.33 -15.03
C ASP A 502 -23.15 12.56 -15.94
N ILE A 503 -22.64 13.70 -15.46
CA ILE A 503 -22.47 14.90 -16.27
C ILE A 503 -21.46 14.65 -17.40
N SER A 504 -20.36 13.94 -17.10
CA SER A 504 -19.38 13.55 -18.12
C SER A 504 -19.97 12.61 -19.18
N LEU A 505 -20.77 11.62 -18.74
CA LEU A 505 -21.47 10.72 -19.65
C LEU A 505 -22.55 11.44 -20.46
N ALA A 506 -23.21 12.45 -19.90
CA ALA A 506 -24.19 13.27 -20.60
C ALA A 506 -23.55 14.08 -21.73
N HIS A 507 -22.39 14.70 -21.48
CA HIS A 507 -21.61 15.37 -22.52
C HIS A 507 -21.14 14.39 -23.59
N LYS A 508 -20.68 13.19 -23.20
CA LYS A 508 -20.26 12.16 -24.16
C LYS A 508 -21.42 11.68 -25.04
N LEU A 509 -22.60 11.46 -24.45
CA LEU A 509 -23.80 11.10 -25.20
C LEU A 509 -24.21 12.20 -26.18
N ALA A 510 -24.17 13.46 -25.76
CA ALA A 510 -24.45 14.61 -26.63
C ALA A 510 -23.42 14.73 -27.78
N HIS A 511 -22.13 14.53 -27.47
CA HIS A 511 -21.05 14.49 -28.45
C HIS A 511 -21.26 13.39 -29.50
N ASP A 512 -21.54 12.16 -29.07
CA ASP A 512 -21.77 11.02 -29.97
C ASP A 512 -23.06 11.18 -30.80
N LEU A 513 -24.04 11.92 -30.29
CA LEU A 513 -25.24 12.33 -31.02
C LEU A 513 -25.00 13.53 -31.94
N ASN A 514 -23.87 14.24 -31.80
CA ASN A 514 -23.53 15.49 -32.45
C ASN A 514 -24.59 16.59 -32.21
N VAL A 515 -24.93 16.83 -30.94
CA VAL A 515 -25.89 17.84 -30.47
C VAL A 515 -25.35 18.58 -29.25
N GLU A 516 -25.93 19.73 -28.92
CA GLU A 516 -25.65 20.46 -27.66
C GLU A 516 -26.35 19.81 -26.46
N VAL A 517 -25.98 20.19 -25.24
CA VAL A 517 -26.62 19.68 -24.02
C VAL A 517 -27.21 20.80 -23.15
N GLU A 518 -28.42 20.60 -22.65
CA GLU A 518 -29.07 21.49 -21.68
C GLU A 518 -29.36 20.72 -20.39
N PHE A 519 -28.84 21.21 -19.26
CA PHE A 519 -28.99 20.57 -17.96
C PHE A 519 -30.13 21.22 -17.17
N ILE A 520 -31.09 20.40 -16.73
CA ILE A 520 -32.31 20.83 -16.05
C ILE A 520 -32.37 20.23 -14.64
N PRO A 521 -32.36 21.05 -13.57
CA PRO A 521 -32.41 20.54 -12.20
C PRO A 521 -33.79 19.97 -11.88
N PHE A 522 -33.84 18.85 -11.18
CA PHE A 522 -35.09 18.29 -10.65
C PHE A 522 -34.89 17.62 -9.28
N GLN A 523 -35.98 17.48 -8.53
CA GLN A 523 -35.99 16.66 -7.31
C GLN A 523 -36.51 15.26 -7.62
N LYS A 524 -35.96 14.21 -6.98
CA LYS A 524 -36.30 12.81 -7.32
C LYS A 524 -37.80 12.50 -7.35
N HIS A 525 -38.59 13.09 -6.45
CA HIS A 525 -40.05 12.88 -6.44
C HIS A 525 -40.76 13.41 -7.70
N GLN A 526 -40.13 14.34 -8.43
CA GLN A 526 -40.61 14.94 -9.68
C GLN A 526 -40.21 14.13 -10.93
N LEU A 527 -39.31 13.14 -10.82
CA LEU A 527 -38.74 12.38 -11.94
C LEU A 527 -39.82 11.87 -12.91
N ASN A 528 -40.83 11.21 -12.37
CA ASN A 528 -41.93 10.64 -13.13
C ASN A 528 -42.73 11.70 -13.89
N GLU A 529 -43.04 12.82 -13.23
CA GLU A 529 -43.80 13.90 -13.85
C GLU A 529 -42.99 14.57 -14.95
N TYR A 530 -41.72 14.87 -14.69
CA TYR A 530 -40.91 15.69 -15.57
C TYR A 530 -40.54 14.95 -16.86
N LEU A 531 -40.18 13.66 -16.76
CA LEU A 531 -39.95 12.81 -17.93
C LEU A 531 -41.21 12.64 -18.77
N ASN A 532 -42.34 12.29 -18.15
CA ASN A 532 -43.56 11.99 -18.90
C ASN A 532 -44.26 13.23 -19.47
N LYS A 533 -44.00 14.43 -18.92
CA LYS A 533 -44.44 15.72 -19.48
C LYS A 533 -43.42 16.34 -20.45
N GLY A 534 -42.25 15.73 -20.65
CA GLY A 534 -41.25 16.16 -21.63
C GLY A 534 -40.48 17.43 -21.23
N TYR A 535 -40.31 17.68 -19.94
CA TYR A 535 -39.45 18.77 -19.45
C TYR A 535 -37.98 18.54 -19.85
N PHE A 536 -37.52 17.28 -19.73
CA PHE A 536 -36.24 16.80 -20.25
C PHE A 536 -36.41 15.41 -20.89
N ASP A 537 -35.44 14.99 -21.69
CA ASP A 537 -35.55 13.78 -22.51
C ASP A 537 -35.06 12.54 -21.72
N ILE A 538 -34.01 12.71 -20.94
CA ILE A 538 -33.35 11.68 -20.13
C ILE A 538 -32.93 12.27 -18.77
N ALA A 539 -32.96 11.48 -17.71
CA ALA A 539 -32.37 11.84 -16.42
C ALA A 539 -31.11 11.01 -16.15
N MET A 540 -30.02 11.70 -15.81
CA MET A 540 -28.68 11.13 -15.57
C MET A 540 -28.13 11.75 -14.28
N SER A 541 -28.23 11.01 -13.16
CA SER A 541 -27.82 11.47 -11.82
C SER A 541 -27.94 10.36 -10.75
N GLY A 542 -27.24 9.25 -10.92
CA GLY A 542 -27.09 8.17 -9.94
C GLY A 542 -28.41 7.55 -9.54
N LEU A 543 -29.33 7.35 -10.48
CA LEU A 543 -30.71 6.97 -10.16
C LEU A 543 -30.81 5.47 -9.89
N GLU A 544 -31.21 5.11 -8.66
CA GLU A 544 -31.51 3.73 -8.26
C GLU A 544 -32.59 3.12 -9.16
N ILE A 545 -32.27 1.97 -9.78
CA ILE A 545 -33.27 1.16 -10.48
C ILE A 545 -34.08 0.39 -9.44
N ASN A 546 -35.28 0.89 -9.13
CA ASN A 546 -36.15 0.30 -8.11
C ASN A 546 -37.50 -0.15 -8.66
N VAL A 547 -38.10 -1.15 -8.00
CA VAL A 547 -39.36 -1.79 -8.44
C VAL A 547 -40.55 -0.81 -8.45
N ALA A 548 -40.55 0.18 -7.55
CA ALA A 548 -41.65 1.13 -7.45
C ALA A 548 -41.72 2.05 -8.68
N ASP A 549 -40.55 2.48 -9.18
CA ASP A 549 -40.45 3.42 -10.30
C ASP A 549 -40.44 2.74 -11.67
N LEU A 550 -40.18 1.43 -11.76
CA LEU A 550 -40.37 0.64 -13.00
C LEU A 550 -41.81 0.69 -13.54
N THR A 551 -42.79 0.98 -12.68
CA THR A 551 -44.19 1.19 -13.10
C THR A 551 -44.46 2.59 -13.64
N LYS A 552 -43.57 3.56 -13.41
CA LYS A 552 -43.75 4.99 -13.67
C LYS A 552 -42.86 5.52 -14.80
N VAL A 553 -41.63 5.00 -14.90
CA VAL A 553 -40.61 5.38 -15.90
C VAL A 553 -39.94 4.14 -16.50
N ARG A 554 -38.99 4.33 -17.41
CA ARG A 554 -38.12 3.26 -17.92
C ARG A 554 -36.69 3.56 -17.54
N PHE A 555 -35.96 2.56 -17.08
CA PHE A 555 -34.53 2.64 -16.80
C PHE A 555 -33.75 1.92 -17.90
N SER A 556 -32.58 2.46 -18.24
CA SER A 556 -31.57 1.78 -19.04
C SER A 556 -31.06 0.50 -18.36
N GLN A 557 -30.23 -0.25 -19.07
CA GLN A 557 -29.31 -1.18 -18.44
C GLN A 557 -28.47 -0.49 -17.36
N LYS A 558 -27.99 -1.27 -16.38
CA LYS A 558 -27.24 -0.71 -15.26
C LYS A 558 -25.98 -0.01 -15.78
N VAL A 559 -25.76 1.22 -15.31
CA VAL A 559 -24.56 1.99 -15.61
C VAL A 559 -23.46 1.61 -14.61
N LEU A 560 -23.82 1.56 -13.32
CA LEU A 560 -22.97 1.09 -12.24
C LEU A 560 -23.78 0.23 -11.27
N GLU A 561 -23.05 -0.51 -10.44
CA GLU A 561 -23.58 -1.21 -9.29
C GLU A 561 -22.92 -0.63 -8.04
N LEU A 562 -23.73 -0.02 -7.18
CA LEU A 562 -23.27 0.70 -6.01
C LEU A 562 -23.48 -0.14 -4.75
N GLN A 563 -22.64 0.10 -3.74
CA GLN A 563 -22.67 -0.62 -2.47
C GLN A 563 -23.32 0.24 -1.38
N LEU A 564 -24.36 -0.26 -0.71
CA LEU A 564 -24.92 0.45 0.46
C LEU A 564 -23.93 0.50 1.63
N ALA A 565 -23.88 1.65 2.28
CA ALA A 565 -23.01 2.01 3.39
C ALA A 565 -23.74 2.88 4.41
N ILE A 566 -23.08 3.13 5.54
CA ILE A 566 -23.50 4.10 6.55
C ILE A 566 -22.41 5.16 6.66
N LEU A 567 -22.79 6.42 6.50
CA LEU A 567 -21.96 7.59 6.77
C LEU A 567 -22.32 8.11 8.16
N ALA A 568 -21.35 8.26 9.04
CA ALA A 568 -21.53 8.78 10.39
C ALA A 568 -20.26 9.49 10.85
N LYS A 569 -20.29 10.17 12.01
CA LYS A 569 -19.08 10.74 12.58
C LYS A 569 -18.06 9.63 12.89
N ASP A 570 -16.78 9.92 12.72
CA ASP A 570 -15.71 8.90 12.78
C ASP A 570 -15.74 8.05 14.06
N TYR A 571 -15.98 8.69 15.20
CA TYR A 571 -16.02 8.00 16.49
C TYR A 571 -17.22 7.05 16.65
N GLU A 572 -18.24 7.14 15.78
CA GLU A 572 -19.43 6.29 15.81
C GLU A 572 -19.32 5.09 14.87
N LEU A 573 -18.44 5.12 13.87
CA LEU A 573 -18.33 4.07 12.85
C LEU A 573 -18.09 2.68 13.44
N SER A 574 -17.39 2.59 14.58
CA SER A 574 -17.16 1.32 15.27
C SER A 574 -18.45 0.61 15.69
N ARG A 575 -19.54 1.36 15.94
CA ARG A 575 -20.86 0.82 16.30
C ARG A 575 -21.53 0.09 15.13
N PHE A 576 -21.11 0.39 13.90
CA PHE A 576 -21.76 -0.09 12.67
C PHE A 576 -20.87 -1.05 11.85
N LYS A 577 -19.75 -1.52 12.40
CA LYS A 577 -18.80 -2.41 11.70
C LYS A 577 -19.41 -3.74 11.24
N THR A 578 -20.33 -4.32 12.01
CA THR A 578 -20.96 -5.61 11.67
C THR A 578 -22.48 -5.54 11.85
N VAL A 579 -23.22 -6.37 11.11
CA VAL A 579 -24.67 -6.48 11.24
C VAL A 579 -25.09 -6.87 12.68
N GLU A 580 -24.28 -7.67 13.38
CA GLU A 580 -24.51 -8.05 14.77
C GLU A 580 -24.41 -6.85 15.71
N LEU A 581 -23.40 -5.98 15.52
CA LEU A 581 -23.25 -4.77 16.32
C LEU A 581 -24.43 -3.80 16.11
N ILE A 582 -24.87 -3.63 14.86
CA ILE A 582 -26.05 -2.82 14.53
C ILE A 582 -27.31 -3.36 15.23
N ARG A 583 -27.49 -4.69 15.26
CA ARG A 583 -28.62 -5.33 15.95
C ARG A 583 -28.52 -5.28 17.48
N GLY A 584 -27.32 -5.11 18.02
CA GLY A 584 -27.06 -5.01 19.46
C GLY A 584 -27.40 -3.65 20.06
N VAL A 585 -27.65 -2.63 19.25
CA VAL A 585 -28.07 -1.30 19.71
C VAL A 585 -29.59 -1.24 19.93
N ASP A 586 -30.03 -0.59 21.00
CA ASP A 586 -31.45 -0.59 21.42
C ASP A 586 -32.37 0.11 20.41
N THR A 587 -32.05 1.33 19.98
CA THR A 587 -32.81 2.10 18.99
C THR A 587 -31.86 2.89 18.11
N LEU A 588 -32.05 2.84 16.79
CA LEU A 588 -31.24 3.57 15.80
C LEU A 588 -32.13 4.42 14.91
N ASN A 589 -31.74 5.67 14.68
CA ASN A 589 -32.42 6.61 13.79
C ASN A 589 -31.50 7.00 12.63
N PHE A 590 -31.70 6.38 11.46
CA PHE A 590 -30.93 6.69 10.27
C PHE A 590 -31.64 7.70 9.36
N ALA A 591 -30.89 8.66 8.83
CA ALA A 591 -31.30 9.45 7.69
C ALA A 591 -31.08 8.67 6.39
N HIS A 592 -31.87 8.96 5.35
CA HIS A 592 -31.59 8.50 3.99
C HIS A 592 -32.22 9.46 2.97
N MET A 593 -31.64 9.60 1.79
CA MET A 593 -32.30 10.29 0.66
C MET A 593 -32.93 9.28 -0.31
N GLU A 594 -32.32 8.11 -0.44
CA GLU A 594 -32.65 7.07 -1.42
C GLU A 594 -33.02 5.74 -0.74
N TYR A 595 -33.35 4.71 -1.52
CA TYR A 595 -33.52 3.32 -1.04
C TYR A 595 -34.73 3.09 -0.13
N ALA A 596 -35.72 3.99 -0.11
CA ALA A 596 -36.90 3.88 0.74
C ALA A 596 -37.59 2.49 0.69
N PRO A 597 -37.77 1.84 -0.48
CA PRO A 597 -38.36 0.50 -0.54
C PRO A 597 -37.49 -0.61 0.07
N LEU A 598 -36.17 -0.46 0.01
CA LEU A 598 -35.21 -1.40 0.60
C LEU A 598 -35.16 -1.20 2.12
N LEU A 599 -35.06 0.04 2.58
CA LEU A 599 -35.02 0.41 3.98
C LEU A 599 -36.32 0.10 4.72
N LYS A 600 -37.47 0.22 4.04
CA LYS A 600 -38.75 -0.23 4.59
C LYS A 600 -38.74 -1.72 4.93
N ARG A 601 -38.17 -2.57 4.06
CA ARG A 601 -38.03 -4.01 4.34
C ARG A 601 -37.08 -4.30 5.50
N VAL A 602 -36.07 -3.45 5.70
CA VAL A 602 -35.17 -3.53 6.87
C VAL A 602 -35.92 -3.18 8.16
N HIS A 603 -36.69 -2.09 8.15
CA HIS A 603 -37.54 -1.68 9.28
C HIS A 603 -38.59 -2.74 9.64
N GLU A 604 -39.25 -3.34 8.65
CA GLU A 604 -40.23 -4.42 8.86
C GLU A 604 -39.62 -5.66 9.51
N ARG A 605 -38.33 -5.94 9.24
CA ARG A 605 -37.59 -7.04 9.86
C ARG A 605 -37.02 -6.68 11.24
N ASN A 606 -36.78 -5.40 11.51
CA ASN A 606 -36.26 -4.92 12.78
C ASN A 606 -36.88 -3.56 13.15
N ALA A 607 -37.94 -3.61 13.96
CA ALA A 607 -38.71 -2.44 14.38
C ALA A 607 -37.92 -1.41 15.21
N ARG A 608 -36.70 -1.75 15.66
CA ARG A 608 -35.81 -0.87 16.43
C ARG A 608 -35.01 0.12 15.56
N ILE A 609 -34.99 -0.08 14.25
CA ILE A 609 -34.24 0.76 13.31
C ILE A 609 -35.23 1.64 12.57
N HIS A 610 -35.22 2.94 12.85
CA HIS A 610 -36.06 3.93 12.21
C HIS A 610 -35.31 4.63 11.08
N PHE A 611 -36.03 4.95 10.01
CA PHE A 611 -35.50 5.66 8.85
C PHE A 611 -36.31 6.94 8.61
N LYS A 612 -35.60 8.06 8.42
CA LYS A 612 -36.21 9.35 8.05
C LYS A 612 -35.69 9.78 6.68
N GLN A 613 -36.61 10.02 5.75
CA GLN A 613 -36.26 10.48 4.42
C GLN A 613 -35.89 11.98 4.44
N LEU A 614 -34.77 12.32 3.83
CA LEU A 614 -34.32 13.70 3.61
C LEU A 614 -34.59 14.12 2.16
N SER A 615 -34.80 15.43 1.96
CA SER A 615 -34.97 16.02 0.63
C SER A 615 -33.63 16.39 -0.03
N ASN A 616 -32.60 16.72 0.78
CA ASN A 616 -31.23 17.01 0.36
C ASN A 616 -30.25 16.37 1.36
N LEU A 617 -29.16 15.77 0.85
CA LEU A 617 -28.08 15.21 1.68
C LEU A 617 -27.38 16.26 2.53
N GLN A 618 -27.28 17.52 2.07
CA GLN A 618 -26.69 18.61 2.86
C GLN A 618 -27.43 18.88 4.17
N ASP A 619 -28.72 18.56 4.27
CA ASP A 619 -29.49 18.78 5.50
C ASP A 619 -29.07 17.83 6.63
N TYR A 620 -28.49 16.67 6.30
CA TYR A 620 -27.87 15.79 7.28
C TYR A 620 -26.67 16.50 7.95
N PHE A 621 -25.77 17.07 7.15
CA PHE A 621 -24.55 17.71 7.64
C PHE A 621 -24.81 19.01 8.44
N LYS A 622 -25.94 19.69 8.20
CA LYS A 622 -26.36 20.86 9.01
C LYS A 622 -26.84 20.49 10.41
N SER A 623 -27.31 19.26 10.62
CA SER A 623 -27.88 18.82 11.91
C SER A 623 -27.64 17.33 12.14
N PRO A 624 -26.38 16.88 12.20
CA PRO A 624 -26.04 15.45 12.25
C PRO A 624 -26.50 14.79 13.56
N GLU A 625 -26.56 15.54 14.67
CA GLU A 625 -26.98 15.03 15.99
C GLU A 625 -28.42 14.52 16.04
N GLN A 626 -29.24 14.79 15.01
CA GLN A 626 -30.61 14.27 14.92
C GLN A 626 -30.65 12.79 14.51
N PHE A 627 -29.53 12.24 14.04
CA PHE A 627 -29.43 10.92 13.43
C PHE A 627 -28.21 10.17 13.96
N ASP A 628 -28.33 8.85 14.09
CA ASP A 628 -27.19 7.96 14.38
C ASP A 628 -26.29 7.75 13.15
N GLY A 629 -26.77 8.10 11.95
CA GLY A 629 -26.02 8.00 10.71
C GLY A 629 -26.89 8.27 9.48
N LEU A 630 -26.26 8.31 8.32
CA LEU A 630 -26.86 8.48 7.00
C LEU A 630 -26.64 7.20 6.18
N VAL A 631 -27.73 6.58 5.73
CA VAL A 631 -27.64 5.50 4.74
C VAL A 631 -27.44 6.10 3.35
N ILE A 632 -26.32 5.74 2.73
CA ILE A 632 -25.86 6.25 1.44
C ILE A 632 -25.08 5.15 0.70
N SER A 633 -24.77 5.34 -0.58
CA SER A 633 -23.78 4.50 -1.26
C SER A 633 -22.38 4.73 -0.68
N ALA A 634 -21.51 3.72 -0.72
CA ALA A 634 -20.13 3.87 -0.32
C ALA A 634 -19.42 4.93 -1.18
N GLU A 635 -19.60 4.87 -2.50
CA GLU A 635 -19.06 5.80 -3.49
C GLU A 635 -19.43 7.26 -3.14
N ALA A 636 -20.72 7.54 -2.94
CA ALA A 636 -21.20 8.86 -2.58
C ALA A 636 -20.78 9.26 -1.16
N GLY A 637 -20.83 8.34 -0.19
CA GLY A 637 -20.42 8.60 1.18
C GLY A 637 -18.96 9.07 1.27
N PHE A 638 -18.03 8.39 0.58
CA PHE A 638 -16.61 8.75 0.62
C PHE A 638 -16.35 10.09 -0.08
N ALA A 639 -17.09 10.38 -1.15
CA ALA A 639 -17.03 11.69 -1.79
C ALA A 639 -17.55 12.80 -0.86
N TRP A 640 -18.64 12.57 -0.13
CA TRP A 640 -19.16 13.51 0.86
C TRP A 640 -18.24 13.71 2.06
N SER A 641 -17.54 12.67 2.55
CA SER A 641 -16.56 12.81 3.64
C SER A 641 -15.38 13.72 3.26
N MET A 642 -15.12 13.97 1.98
CA MET A 642 -14.10 14.97 1.60
C MET A 642 -14.53 16.40 1.88
N PHE A 643 -15.83 16.69 1.73
CA PHE A 643 -16.39 17.99 2.04
C PHE A 643 -16.64 18.15 3.55
N TYR A 644 -16.83 17.04 4.28
CA TYR A 644 -17.08 17.00 5.72
C TYR A 644 -16.14 16.00 6.40
N PRO A 645 -14.87 16.39 6.68
CA PRO A 645 -13.82 15.48 7.15
C PRO A 645 -14.06 14.84 8.52
N GLU A 646 -15.02 15.34 9.31
CA GLU A 646 -15.40 14.75 10.59
C GLU A 646 -16.31 13.51 10.46
N PHE A 647 -16.69 13.16 9.23
CA PHE A 647 -17.50 11.99 8.90
C PHE A 647 -16.69 10.96 8.12
N GLY A 648 -16.97 9.70 8.37
CA GLY A 648 -16.44 8.59 7.60
C GLY A 648 -17.55 7.63 7.19
N VAL A 649 -17.15 6.58 6.48
CA VAL A 649 -18.06 5.63 5.85
C VAL A 649 -17.73 4.22 6.28
N VAL A 650 -18.76 3.45 6.63
CA VAL A 650 -18.62 2.04 6.99
C VAL A 650 -19.60 1.19 6.20
N VAL A 651 -19.08 0.11 5.63
CA VAL A 651 -19.87 -0.97 5.02
C VAL A 651 -19.91 -2.15 5.99
N PRO A 652 -21.06 -2.41 6.66
CA PRO A 652 -21.17 -3.45 7.66
C PRO A 652 -20.84 -4.86 7.13
N GLU A 653 -20.08 -5.61 7.92
CA GLU A 653 -19.84 -7.05 7.69
C GLU A 653 -21.13 -7.85 7.80
N GLY A 654 -21.34 -8.79 6.86
CA GLY A 654 -22.49 -9.68 6.88
C GLY A 654 -23.69 -9.21 6.05
N GLY A 655 -23.56 -8.16 5.24
CA GLY A 655 -24.44 -7.92 4.10
C GLY A 655 -25.23 -6.62 4.11
N MET A 656 -24.63 -5.57 3.56
CA MET A 656 -25.39 -4.53 2.86
C MET A 656 -25.56 -4.93 1.39
N PRO A 657 -26.78 -4.86 0.83
CA PRO A 657 -27.00 -5.24 -0.55
C PRO A 657 -26.40 -4.22 -1.52
N LYS A 658 -25.85 -4.72 -2.62
CA LYS A 658 -25.57 -3.91 -3.80
C LYS A 658 -26.86 -3.56 -4.52
N TYR A 659 -26.87 -2.45 -5.24
CA TYR A 659 -27.99 -2.04 -6.05
C TYR A 659 -27.52 -1.41 -7.38
N PRO A 660 -28.28 -1.63 -8.46
CA PRO A 660 -27.97 -1.03 -9.74
C PRO A 660 -28.49 0.41 -9.84
N ILE A 661 -27.71 1.26 -10.48
CA ILE A 661 -28.15 2.58 -10.96
C ILE A 661 -28.23 2.60 -12.48
N GLY A 662 -29.08 3.46 -13.04
CA GLY A 662 -29.24 3.61 -14.48
C GLY A 662 -29.83 4.95 -14.87
N PHE A 663 -29.90 5.22 -16.17
CA PHE A 663 -30.54 6.43 -16.69
C PHE A 663 -32.04 6.21 -16.86
N ALA A 664 -32.83 7.24 -16.59
CA ALA A 664 -34.28 7.16 -16.68
C ALA A 664 -34.81 7.95 -17.88
N VAL A 665 -35.73 7.34 -18.62
CA VAL A 665 -36.47 7.99 -19.72
C VAL A 665 -37.97 7.87 -19.50
N ALA A 666 -38.74 8.68 -20.23
CA ALA A 666 -40.21 8.65 -20.17
C ALA A 666 -40.76 7.24 -20.44
N LYS A 667 -41.85 6.86 -19.75
CA LYS A 667 -42.38 5.49 -19.77
C LYS A 667 -42.70 4.97 -21.17
N ARG A 668 -43.09 5.89 -22.06
CA ARG A 668 -43.50 5.60 -23.44
C ARG A 668 -42.36 5.66 -24.44
N ASN A 669 -41.16 6.11 -24.05
CA ASN A 669 -40.04 6.39 -24.95
C ASN A 669 -39.09 5.18 -25.07
N LEU A 670 -39.54 4.12 -25.74
CA LEU A 670 -38.76 2.89 -25.93
C LEU A 670 -37.63 3.04 -26.95
N ASP A 671 -37.76 3.99 -27.88
CA ASP A 671 -36.75 4.24 -28.90
C ASP A 671 -35.48 4.85 -28.29
N LEU A 672 -35.63 5.94 -27.52
CA LEU A 672 -34.52 6.54 -26.79
C LEU A 672 -33.88 5.54 -25.81
N LEU A 673 -34.69 4.73 -25.12
CA LEU A 673 -34.19 3.69 -24.22
C LEU A 673 -33.29 2.70 -24.96
N SER A 674 -33.75 2.20 -26.11
CA SER A 674 -33.03 1.20 -26.88
C SER A 674 -31.71 1.75 -27.44
N TYR A 675 -31.70 3.03 -27.85
CA TYR A 675 -30.48 3.71 -28.26
C TYR A 675 -29.49 3.86 -27.09
N VAL A 676 -29.96 4.32 -25.92
CA VAL A 676 -29.13 4.50 -24.73
C VAL A 676 -28.56 3.17 -24.25
N ASP A 677 -29.34 2.08 -24.28
CA ASP A 677 -28.86 0.74 -23.91
C ASP A 677 -27.75 0.26 -24.85
N ALA A 678 -27.92 0.44 -26.16
CA ALA A 678 -26.89 0.10 -27.14
C ALA A 678 -25.64 0.97 -26.98
N TRP A 679 -25.81 2.27 -26.73
CA TRP A 679 -24.73 3.20 -26.46
C TRP A 679 -23.95 2.82 -25.19
N LEU A 680 -24.64 2.52 -24.09
CA LEU A 680 -24.01 2.06 -22.84
C LEU A 680 -23.20 0.78 -23.04
N ALA A 681 -23.72 -0.19 -23.80
CA ALA A 681 -22.99 -1.42 -24.11
C ALA A 681 -21.67 -1.14 -24.86
N ILE A 682 -21.67 -0.16 -25.77
CA ILE A 682 -20.45 0.29 -26.48
C ILE A 682 -19.48 0.96 -25.50
N GLN A 683 -19.96 1.89 -24.66
CA GLN A 683 -19.11 2.60 -23.70
C GLN A 683 -18.56 1.70 -22.58
N GLN A 684 -19.27 0.62 -22.25
CA GLN A 684 -18.77 -0.41 -21.35
C GLN A 684 -17.65 -1.21 -22.01
N THR A 685 -17.80 -1.57 -23.28
CA THR A 685 -16.85 -2.41 -24.03
C THR A 685 -15.56 -1.66 -24.36
N ASN A 686 -15.63 -0.36 -24.63
CA ASN A 686 -14.47 0.46 -24.97
C ASN A 686 -13.71 1.01 -23.75
N GLY A 687 -14.18 0.74 -22.53
CA GLY A 687 -13.58 1.22 -21.28
C GLY A 687 -13.98 2.63 -20.86
N SER A 688 -14.78 3.37 -21.62
CA SER A 688 -15.13 4.77 -21.30
C SER A 688 -15.88 4.93 -19.97
N ILE A 689 -16.76 3.97 -19.62
CA ILE A 689 -17.44 3.97 -18.32
C ILE A 689 -16.45 3.73 -17.19
N GLU A 690 -15.47 2.84 -17.41
CA GLU A 690 -14.41 2.54 -16.43
C GLU A 690 -13.45 3.72 -16.26
N ASP A 691 -13.09 4.41 -17.34
CA ASP A 691 -12.28 5.63 -17.29
C ASP A 691 -12.99 6.75 -16.52
N ALA A 692 -14.28 6.97 -16.79
CA ALA A 692 -15.10 7.94 -16.05
C ALA A 692 -15.23 7.55 -14.57
N TYR A 693 -15.36 6.24 -14.28
CA TYR A 693 -15.40 5.73 -12.90
C TYR A 693 -14.08 5.97 -12.18
N ASN A 694 -12.96 5.65 -12.83
CA ASN A 694 -11.61 5.86 -12.31
C ASN A 694 -11.36 7.34 -12.01
N TYR A 695 -11.80 8.25 -12.88
CA TYR A 695 -11.62 9.67 -12.68
C TYR A 695 -12.53 10.25 -11.58
N TRP A 696 -13.86 10.07 -11.71
CA TRP A 696 -14.84 10.75 -10.86
C TRP A 696 -15.10 10.07 -9.51
N ILE A 697 -14.92 8.75 -9.44
CA ILE A 697 -15.21 7.96 -8.24
C ILE A 697 -13.92 7.60 -7.50
N LEU A 698 -12.86 7.22 -8.23
CA LEU A 698 -11.57 6.85 -7.62
C LEU A 698 -10.54 7.99 -7.56
N GLY A 699 -10.76 9.09 -8.29
CA GLY A 699 -9.82 10.21 -8.36
C GLY A 699 -8.51 9.93 -9.14
N LEU A 700 -8.50 8.90 -9.98
CA LEU A 700 -7.34 8.50 -10.78
C LEU A 700 -7.27 9.33 -12.09
N GLY A 701 -6.09 9.87 -12.42
CA GLY A 701 -5.85 10.58 -13.69
C GLY A 701 -5.79 12.12 -13.60
N THR A 702 -5.86 12.71 -12.41
CA THR A 702 -5.66 14.15 -12.17
C THR A 702 -4.20 14.61 -12.25
N GLN A 703 -3.25 13.67 -12.29
CA GLN A 703 -1.82 13.96 -12.43
C GLN A 703 -1.42 13.96 -13.91
N GLN A 704 -1.15 15.16 -14.45
CA GLN A 704 -0.42 15.26 -15.72
C GLN A 704 0.94 14.58 -15.56
N LYS A 705 1.32 13.80 -16.57
CA LYS A 705 2.63 13.14 -16.63
C LYS A 705 3.69 14.21 -16.96
N GLU A 706 4.07 15.01 -15.96
CA GLU A 706 5.09 16.05 -16.15
C GLU A 706 6.47 15.42 -16.45
N THR A 707 7.22 16.07 -17.33
CA THR A 707 8.64 15.75 -17.56
C THR A 707 9.41 15.93 -16.25
N ARG A 708 10.18 14.91 -15.85
CA ARG A 708 10.77 14.82 -14.52
C ARG A 708 11.80 15.92 -14.27
N TRP A 709 11.75 16.51 -13.07
CA TRP A 709 12.68 17.55 -12.61
C TRP A 709 14.13 17.06 -12.55
N SER A 710 15.07 17.84 -13.07
CA SER A 710 16.51 17.65 -12.87
C SER A 710 17.21 19.00 -12.64
N VAL A 711 18.31 18.99 -11.87
CA VAL A 711 19.11 20.21 -11.62
C VAL A 711 19.63 20.81 -12.93
N LEU A 712 19.90 19.96 -13.93
CA LEU A 712 20.32 20.43 -15.25
C LEU A 712 19.20 21.19 -15.97
N ASP A 713 17.94 20.78 -15.81
CA ASP A 713 16.81 21.45 -16.44
C ASP A 713 16.54 22.83 -15.80
N ASP A 714 16.73 22.98 -14.49
CA ASP A 714 16.69 24.29 -13.80
C ASP A 714 17.77 25.25 -14.32
N VAL A 715 19.00 24.74 -14.51
CA VAL A 715 20.13 25.53 -15.03
C VAL A 715 19.90 25.91 -16.49
N ILE A 716 19.35 25.00 -17.31
CA ILE A 716 19.03 25.27 -18.71
C ILE A 716 17.90 26.31 -18.81
N GLN A 717 16.83 26.20 -17.98
CA GLN A 717 15.74 27.18 -17.94
C GLN A 717 16.16 28.55 -17.41
N GLN A 718 17.12 28.62 -16.49
CA GLN A 718 17.71 29.89 -16.06
C GLN A 718 18.63 30.51 -17.12
N SER A 719 19.23 29.72 -18.01
CA SER A 719 20.08 30.23 -19.11
C SER A 719 19.28 30.70 -20.34
N SER A 720 17.99 30.36 -20.42
CA SER A 720 17.08 30.74 -21.51
C SER A 720 16.15 31.91 -21.17
N LYS A 721 16.23 32.44 -19.93
CA LYS A 721 15.72 33.75 -19.54
C LYS A 721 16.87 34.76 -19.51
#